data_AF-A0A7K0U1F3-F1
#
_entry.id   AF-A0A7K0U1F3-F1
#
_cell.length_a   1.000
_cell.length_b   1.000
_cell.length_c   1.000
_cell.angle_alpha   90.00
_cell.angle_beta   90.00
_cell.angle_gamma   90.00
#
_symmetry.space_group_name_H-M   'P 1'
#
loop_
_entity.id
_entity.type
_entity.pdbx_description
1 polymer ?
#
loop_
_entity_poly.entity_id
_entity_poly.type
_entity_poly.pdbx_seq_one_letter_code
_entity_poly.pdbx_strand_id
1 'polypeptide(L)'
;TELALLEQQVAAAEGELAARGDTDVSDRLVHVEQLRERARGLAAVLHERRRSMERDRGQLMDGGVVANLEGEAARLQGELTEVAAQLVALVPEAETLTDDETTYQSERDRTLEAIESASGGSAAAASSAAAEVRGELRTLRSGLERTDSESRRARQRLADLEMKVARLSEEAERLRGEAETAESAETPLVADVEAAENRRLAADAASTAATAAHQEAVAELSRWQARADALSLALDNARARAGSKRLEDVPGVLGTLLDLVRVEEGWEVAFEAALGDAILSVLVDNPGSARAALRHLASGNATGAVLALSAFLGSVPTAVPSGTSPVRSHVRGSDARVDALLDVLLARAGCVDGGWEAALDISLANPNSVIVTRDGHRFSAVGWRYGTTGSGATATALEEAQLRAVAARGDVVEREQVMRSARTELEAARQNERDLGKRLETNDAKFTAATDTLGRVQAQRREAQAELEIVVQSTSELQERTDRERGRIAELEGLLPALEADEAEEVAAARRRGEVRAQLEARAAVLGGRRKDVEVRNAALLERQQFIERRLEETERRLEADQVAREQAAERRQQIEAALGAIDRLAALVDTRRVTIEAELASLHEARRRQTDEVRGITQRLDEARRRRVAADRELEGIRERSHKVDIDEAESRLRLETVEESTRRELETEPDVALAAVEPPLPEGVPAQTRVKDLERELRLLGPINPLALEEFNALQERHKFLEDQLEDVKETRRELSRVIKAIDTEIESVFADAFADVATHFTKLFGMLFPGGQGKLVLTDPENLLNTGIEVEAKPSGKNVKKLSLLSGGERSLTALAYLFAVFRSRPSPFYVMDEVEAALDDVNLHRFLGLVNEFRSEAQLIVVSHQKRTMEAGDVLLGVTMQPGGSSKVVSERVNAAN
;
A
#
# COMPACT_ATOMS: atom_id res chain seq x y z
N THR A 1 40.93 -22.32 2.84
CA THR A 1 39.75 -22.71 3.64
C THR A 1 38.74 -23.34 2.73
N GLU A 2 37.82 -24.17 3.24
CA GLU A 2 36.77 -24.81 2.43
C GLU A 2 35.93 -23.78 1.65
N LEU A 3 35.65 -22.62 2.25
CA LEU A 3 34.99 -21.49 1.59
C LEU A 3 35.73 -20.98 0.36
N ALA A 4 37.07 -20.83 0.42
CA ALA A 4 37.87 -20.37 -0.72
C ALA A 4 37.84 -21.39 -1.88
N LEU A 5 37.73 -22.68 -1.56
CA LEU A 5 37.64 -23.74 -2.57
C LEU A 5 36.25 -23.75 -3.24
N LEU A 6 35.18 -23.50 -2.47
CA LEU A 6 33.82 -23.36 -2.98
C LEU A 6 33.65 -22.08 -3.82
N GLU A 7 34.29 -20.98 -3.44
CA GLU A 7 34.30 -19.73 -4.20
C GLU A 7 34.99 -19.89 -5.56
N GLN A 8 36.12 -20.62 -5.58
CA GLN A 8 36.80 -20.97 -6.83
C GLN A 8 35.93 -21.87 -7.73
N GLN A 9 35.16 -22.81 -7.15
CA GLN A 9 34.23 -23.66 -7.91
C GLN A 9 33.05 -22.87 -8.49
N VAL A 10 32.50 -21.91 -7.75
CA VAL A 10 31.45 -21.00 -8.23
C VAL A 10 31.96 -20.15 -9.40
N ALA A 11 33.13 -19.51 -9.24
CA ALA A 11 33.72 -18.69 -10.29
C ALA A 11 34.07 -19.49 -11.56
N ALA A 12 34.55 -20.73 -11.41
CA ALA A 12 34.83 -21.61 -12.53
C ALA A 12 33.55 -22.00 -13.30
N ALA A 13 32.47 -22.35 -12.59
CA ALA A 13 31.20 -22.71 -13.20
C ALA A 13 30.50 -21.51 -13.87
N GLU A 14 30.62 -20.31 -13.30
CA GLU A 14 30.13 -19.07 -13.91
C GLU A 14 30.92 -18.72 -15.19
N GLY A 15 32.24 -18.91 -15.18
CA GLY A 15 33.10 -18.76 -16.37
C GLY A 15 32.75 -19.75 -17.49
N GLU A 16 32.49 -21.02 -17.15
CA GLU A 16 32.03 -22.04 -18.12
C GLU A 16 30.66 -21.68 -18.73
N LEU A 17 29.76 -21.06 -17.96
CA LEU A 17 28.44 -20.63 -18.42
C LEU A 17 28.52 -19.41 -19.36
N ALA A 18 29.36 -18.42 -19.01
CA ALA A 18 29.56 -17.22 -19.80
C ALA A 18 30.20 -17.51 -21.17
N ALA A 19 31.16 -18.44 -21.23
CA ALA A 19 31.84 -18.81 -22.47
C ALA A 19 30.94 -19.53 -23.50
N ARG A 20 29.75 -19.98 -23.10
CA ARG A 20 28.86 -20.84 -23.92
C ARG A 20 27.55 -20.20 -24.33
N GLY A 21 27.31 -18.94 -23.94
CA GLY A 21 26.15 -18.16 -24.36
C GLY A 21 26.17 -17.76 -25.84
N ASP A 22 27.31 -17.91 -26.53
CA ASP A 22 27.53 -17.37 -27.87
C ASP A 22 27.69 -18.49 -28.92
N THR A 23 26.61 -19.21 -29.22
CA THR A 23 26.64 -20.26 -30.25
C THR A 23 25.57 -20.05 -31.33
N ASP A 24 26.05 -19.97 -32.57
CA ASP A 24 25.33 -19.87 -33.86
C ASP A 24 24.35 -21.04 -34.16
N VAL A 25 24.19 -21.99 -33.23
CA VAL A 25 23.31 -23.17 -33.40
C VAL A 25 21.84 -22.76 -33.49
N SER A 26 21.40 -21.75 -32.72
CA SER A 26 20.00 -21.30 -32.71
C SER A 26 19.63 -20.63 -34.03
N ASP A 27 20.50 -19.78 -34.57
CA ASP A 27 20.26 -19.05 -35.83
C ASP A 27 20.24 -20.00 -37.03
N ARG A 28 21.14 -20.98 -37.04
CA ARG A 28 21.13 -22.05 -38.06
C ARG A 28 19.88 -22.92 -37.98
N LEU A 29 19.34 -23.16 -36.79
CA LEU A 29 18.11 -23.94 -36.60
C LEU A 29 16.90 -23.24 -37.23
N VAL A 30 16.75 -21.93 -36.98
CA VAL A 30 15.69 -21.11 -37.59
C VAL A 30 15.80 -21.12 -39.11
N HIS A 31 17.01 -20.97 -39.65
CA HIS A 31 17.22 -20.99 -41.09
C HIS A 31 16.85 -22.34 -41.74
N VAL A 32 17.23 -23.46 -41.11
CA VAL A 32 16.92 -24.81 -41.62
C VAL A 32 15.42 -25.13 -41.50
N GLU A 33 14.73 -24.65 -40.46
CA GLU A 33 13.28 -24.77 -40.33
C GLU A 33 12.52 -23.99 -41.43
N GLN A 34 12.97 -22.77 -41.76
CA GLN A 34 12.42 -22.00 -42.88
C GLN A 34 12.60 -22.73 -44.22
N LEU A 35 13.77 -23.33 -44.45
CA LEU A 35 14.04 -24.13 -45.64
C LEU A 35 13.15 -25.39 -45.70
N ARG A 36 12.87 -26.02 -44.57
CA ARG A 36 11.97 -27.19 -44.48
C ARG A 36 10.54 -26.82 -44.85
N GLU A 37 10.01 -25.71 -44.33
CA GLU A 37 8.66 -25.27 -44.66
C GLU A 37 8.55 -24.84 -46.13
N ARG A 38 9.58 -24.20 -46.68
CA ARG A 38 9.65 -23.89 -48.11
C ARG A 38 9.68 -25.15 -48.98
N ALA A 39 10.44 -26.17 -48.60
CA ALA A 39 10.47 -27.46 -49.31
C ALA A 39 9.11 -28.19 -49.25
N ARG A 40 8.42 -28.15 -48.11
CA ARG A 40 7.05 -28.68 -47.96
C ARG A 40 6.03 -27.96 -48.84
N GLY A 41 6.08 -26.64 -48.86
CA GLY A 41 5.21 -25.83 -49.73
C GLY A 41 5.43 -26.14 -51.21
N LEU A 42 6.69 -26.25 -51.66
CA LEU A 42 7.01 -26.61 -53.05
C LEU A 42 6.54 -28.03 -53.40
N ALA A 43 6.71 -29.00 -52.49
CA ALA A 43 6.24 -30.37 -52.69
C ALA A 43 4.70 -30.44 -52.81
N ALA A 44 3.97 -29.68 -52.00
CA ALA A 44 2.51 -29.62 -52.04
C ALA A 44 2.00 -29.04 -53.38
N VAL A 45 2.61 -27.94 -53.85
CA VAL A 45 2.27 -27.32 -55.14
C VAL A 45 2.54 -28.26 -56.31
N LEU A 46 3.67 -28.99 -56.28
CA LEU A 46 3.99 -29.99 -57.32
C LEU A 46 3.00 -31.15 -57.31
N HIS A 47 2.57 -31.62 -56.14
CA HIS A 47 1.54 -32.66 -56.02
C HIS A 47 0.18 -32.21 -56.56
N GLU A 48 -0.23 -30.98 -56.25
CA GLU A 48 -1.49 -30.42 -56.75
C GLU A 48 -1.47 -30.25 -58.26
N ARG A 49 -0.37 -29.71 -58.82
CA ARG A 49 -0.19 -29.59 -60.27
C ARG A 49 -0.19 -30.95 -60.96
N ARG A 50 0.43 -31.98 -60.36
CA ARG A 50 0.40 -33.34 -60.89
C ARG A 50 -1.03 -33.88 -60.95
N ARG A 51 -1.81 -33.74 -59.87
CA ARG A 51 -3.22 -34.16 -59.83
C ARG A 51 -4.08 -33.42 -60.87
N SER A 52 -3.83 -32.13 -61.08
CA SER A 52 -4.54 -31.38 -62.13
C SER A 52 -4.25 -31.94 -63.51
N MET A 53 -2.97 -32.11 -63.85
CA MET A 53 -2.56 -32.65 -65.16
C MET A 53 -2.99 -34.12 -65.36
N GLU A 54 -3.05 -34.92 -64.29
CA GLU A 54 -3.59 -36.29 -64.33
C GLU A 54 -5.11 -36.32 -64.59
N ARG A 55 -5.88 -35.36 -64.05
CA ARG A 55 -7.31 -35.20 -64.36
C ARG A 55 -7.52 -34.80 -65.81
N ASP A 56 -6.73 -33.84 -66.29
CA ASP A 56 -6.80 -33.36 -67.69
C ASP A 56 -6.45 -34.49 -68.67
N ARG A 57 -5.48 -35.35 -68.32
CA ARG A 57 -5.15 -36.58 -69.08
C ARG A 57 -6.31 -37.59 -69.10
N GLY A 58 -7.05 -37.71 -68.00
CA GLY A 58 -8.19 -38.63 -67.87
C GLY A 58 -9.42 -38.22 -68.69
N GLN A 59 -9.65 -36.92 -68.87
CA GLN A 59 -10.78 -36.39 -69.65
C GLN A 59 -10.62 -36.57 -71.17
N LEU A 60 -9.40 -36.80 -71.67
CA LEU A 60 -9.10 -36.96 -73.10
C LEU A 60 -9.17 -38.42 -73.60
N MET A 61 -9.71 -39.36 -72.80
CA MET A 61 -9.68 -40.81 -73.04
C MET A 61 -11.03 -41.41 -73.52
N ASP A 62 -11.93 -40.62 -74.14
CA ASP A 62 -13.15 -41.17 -74.74
C ASP A 62 -12.97 -41.42 -76.25
N GLY A 63 -12.53 -42.63 -76.59
CA GLY A 63 -12.08 -43.04 -77.93
C GLY A 63 -13.03 -43.97 -78.69
N GLY A 64 -14.34 -43.91 -78.45
CA GLY A 64 -15.31 -44.87 -79.01
C GLY A 64 -16.19 -44.39 -80.18
N VAL A 65 -16.23 -43.07 -80.46
CA VAL A 65 -17.27 -42.50 -81.33
C VAL A 65 -16.92 -42.62 -82.83
N VAL A 66 -15.66 -42.41 -83.22
CA VAL A 66 -15.28 -42.34 -84.65
C VAL A 66 -15.27 -43.71 -85.35
N ALA A 67 -14.91 -44.80 -84.66
CA ALA A 67 -14.92 -46.14 -85.26
C ALA A 67 -16.35 -46.59 -85.65
N ASN A 68 -17.36 -46.12 -84.91
CA ASN A 68 -18.75 -46.36 -85.25
C ASN A 68 -19.21 -45.53 -86.45
N LEU A 69 -18.75 -44.27 -86.55
CA LEU A 69 -19.07 -43.39 -87.68
C LEU A 69 -18.40 -43.84 -88.99
N GLU A 70 -17.15 -44.32 -88.93
CA GLU A 70 -16.45 -44.92 -90.09
C GLU A 70 -17.18 -46.19 -90.57
N GLY A 71 -17.62 -47.04 -89.63
CA GLY A 71 -18.40 -48.25 -89.93
C GLY A 71 -19.82 -47.96 -90.43
N GLU A 72 -20.40 -46.81 -90.10
CA GLU A 72 -21.69 -46.37 -90.61
C GLU A 72 -21.58 -45.77 -92.01
N ALA A 73 -20.55 -44.95 -92.27
CA ALA A 73 -20.26 -44.40 -93.60
C ALA A 73 -19.98 -45.51 -94.64
N ALA A 74 -19.12 -46.49 -94.32
CA ALA A 74 -18.82 -47.61 -95.21
C ALA A 74 -20.04 -48.46 -95.56
N ARG A 75 -20.98 -48.61 -94.60
CA ARG A 75 -22.23 -49.34 -94.81
C ARG A 75 -23.19 -48.59 -95.73
N LEU A 76 -23.37 -47.28 -95.52
CA LEU A 76 -24.20 -46.43 -96.36
C LEU A 76 -23.69 -46.39 -97.81
N GLN A 77 -22.38 -46.41 -98.01
CA GLN A 77 -21.76 -46.43 -99.34
C GLN A 77 -21.99 -47.76 -100.07
N GLY A 78 -21.94 -48.89 -99.34
CA GLY A 78 -22.35 -50.20 -99.86
C GLY A 78 -23.82 -50.23 -100.29
N GLU A 79 -24.73 -49.74 -99.43
CA GLU A 79 -26.16 -49.65 -99.74
C GLU A 79 -26.44 -48.78 -100.99
N LEU A 80 -25.67 -47.69 -101.18
CA LEU A 80 -25.80 -46.82 -102.35
C LEU A 80 -25.43 -47.55 -103.66
N THR A 81 -24.35 -48.34 -103.64
CA THR A 81 -23.95 -49.13 -104.82
C THR A 81 -24.97 -50.21 -105.19
N GLU A 82 -25.63 -50.80 -104.21
CA GLU A 82 -26.68 -51.80 -104.41
C GLU A 82 -27.95 -51.18 -105.03
N VAL A 83 -28.38 -50.01 -104.54
CA VAL A 83 -29.52 -49.27 -105.08
C VAL A 83 -29.25 -48.80 -106.52
N ALA A 84 -28.04 -48.35 -106.82
CA ALA A 84 -27.66 -47.95 -108.19
C ALA A 84 -27.70 -49.13 -109.19
N ALA A 85 -27.28 -50.33 -108.77
CA ALA A 85 -27.35 -51.52 -109.61
C ALA A 85 -28.81 -51.94 -109.88
N GLN A 86 -29.70 -51.80 -108.90
CA GLN A 86 -31.13 -52.10 -109.03
C GLN A 86 -31.85 -51.14 -109.99
N LEU A 87 -31.46 -49.87 -110.04
CA LEU A 87 -32.00 -48.89 -111.00
C LEU A 87 -31.66 -49.23 -112.45
N VAL A 88 -30.43 -49.69 -112.72
CA VAL A 88 -29.99 -50.09 -114.08
C VAL A 88 -30.75 -51.33 -114.57
N ALA A 89 -31.11 -52.26 -113.68
CA ALA A 89 -31.83 -53.48 -114.04
C ALA A 89 -33.30 -53.26 -114.45
N LEU A 90 -33.93 -52.13 -114.06
CA LEU A 90 -35.34 -51.83 -114.34
C LEU A 90 -35.61 -51.26 -115.75
N VAL A 91 -34.56 -50.82 -116.47
CA VAL A 91 -34.68 -50.20 -117.80
C VAL A 91 -35.28 -51.14 -118.88
N PRO A 92 -34.79 -52.39 -119.07
CA PRO A 92 -35.36 -53.30 -120.07
C PRO A 92 -36.77 -53.82 -119.72
N GLU A 93 -37.19 -53.80 -118.46
CA GLU A 93 -38.57 -54.18 -118.06
C GLU A 93 -39.62 -53.13 -118.50
N ALA A 94 -39.26 -51.85 -118.51
CA ALA A 94 -40.16 -50.75 -118.88
C ALA A 94 -40.49 -50.70 -120.38
N GLU A 95 -39.56 -51.09 -121.24
CA GLU A 95 -39.74 -51.09 -122.70
C GLU A 95 -40.75 -52.16 -123.15
N THR A 96 -40.66 -53.38 -122.60
CA THR A 96 -41.58 -54.49 -122.93
C THR A 96 -43.03 -54.25 -122.52
N LEU A 97 -43.25 -53.40 -121.51
CA LEU A 97 -44.56 -53.10 -120.97
C LEU A 97 -45.33 -52.05 -121.79
N THR A 98 -44.60 -51.19 -122.51
CA THR A 98 -45.19 -50.10 -123.31
C THR A 98 -45.92 -50.66 -124.54
N ASP A 99 -45.45 -51.77 -125.10
CA ASP A 99 -46.10 -52.45 -126.24
C ASP A 99 -47.41 -53.16 -125.82
N ASP A 100 -47.46 -53.75 -124.63
CA ASP A 100 -48.64 -54.45 -124.09
C ASP A 100 -49.83 -53.48 -123.81
N GLU A 101 -49.57 -52.21 -123.50
CA GLU A 101 -50.59 -51.20 -123.14
C GLU A 101 -51.35 -50.62 -124.35
N THR A 102 -50.74 -50.55 -125.52
CA THR A 102 -51.39 -49.99 -126.74
C THR A 102 -52.55 -50.85 -127.23
N THR A 103 -52.47 -52.17 -127.01
CA THR A 103 -53.50 -53.15 -127.41
C THR A 103 -54.73 -53.08 -126.49
N TYR A 104 -54.54 -52.83 -125.20
CA TYR A 104 -55.60 -52.75 -124.17
C TYR A 104 -56.43 -51.45 -124.24
N GLN A 105 -55.83 -50.33 -124.67
CA GLN A 105 -56.51 -49.02 -124.74
C GLN A 105 -57.72 -49.00 -125.69
N SER A 106 -57.68 -49.78 -126.78
CA SER A 106 -58.78 -49.84 -127.76
C SER A 106 -60.06 -50.54 -127.26
N GLU A 107 -59.96 -51.43 -126.26
CA GLU A 107 -61.10 -52.14 -125.65
C GLU A 107 -61.73 -51.35 -124.49
N ARG A 108 -60.92 -50.51 -123.83
CA ARG A 108 -61.29 -49.67 -122.68
C ARG A 108 -62.18 -48.48 -123.06
N ASP A 109 -61.96 -47.87 -124.22
CA ASP A 109 -62.65 -46.64 -124.62
C ASP A 109 -64.16 -46.85 -124.89
N ARG A 110 -64.61 -48.09 -125.15
CA ARG A 110 -66.05 -48.44 -125.26
C ARG A 110 -66.77 -48.62 -123.92
N THR A 111 -66.04 -48.83 -122.84
CA THR A 111 -66.63 -49.09 -121.50
C THR A 111 -66.54 -47.88 -120.56
N LEU A 112 -65.76 -46.86 -120.91
CA LEU A 112 -65.56 -45.63 -120.12
C LEU A 112 -66.62 -44.53 -120.35
N GLU A 113 -67.30 -44.47 -121.50
CA GLU A 113 -68.43 -43.53 -121.73
C GLU A 113 -69.61 -43.76 -120.76
N ALA A 114 -69.71 -44.94 -120.15
CA ALA A 114 -70.79 -45.27 -119.21
C ALA A 114 -70.50 -44.86 -117.75
N ILE A 115 -69.26 -44.46 -117.41
CA ILE A 115 -68.80 -44.30 -116.01
C ILE A 115 -68.38 -42.86 -115.67
N GLU A 116 -68.45 -41.92 -116.62
CA GLU A 116 -68.18 -40.49 -116.41
C GLU A 116 -69.20 -39.72 -115.53
N SER A 117 -70.17 -40.40 -114.90
CA SER A 117 -71.22 -39.73 -114.10
C SER A 117 -70.99 -39.68 -112.58
N ALA A 118 -69.86 -40.15 -112.04
CA ALA A 118 -69.65 -40.06 -110.59
C ALA A 118 -68.16 -40.07 -110.18
N SER A 119 -67.56 -38.88 -110.14
CA SER A 119 -66.18 -38.62 -109.75
C SER A 119 -65.91 -38.68 -108.23
N GLY A 120 -64.66 -39.04 -107.84
CA GLY A 120 -63.82 -38.23 -106.93
C GLY A 120 -63.42 -38.76 -105.53
N GLY A 121 -62.11 -38.80 -105.22
CA GLY A 121 -61.52 -38.23 -103.97
C GLY A 121 -60.69 -39.10 -102.99
N SER A 122 -59.35 -39.07 -103.05
CA SER A 122 -58.36 -39.72 -102.12
C SER A 122 -58.32 -39.13 -100.68
N ALA A 123 -58.04 -39.93 -99.61
CA ALA A 123 -57.87 -39.50 -98.19
C ALA A 123 -57.36 -40.62 -97.22
N ALA A 124 -56.13 -40.56 -96.64
CA ALA A 124 -55.65 -41.50 -95.58
C ALA A 124 -54.42 -41.09 -94.69
N ALA A 125 -53.94 -39.84 -94.64
CA ALA A 125 -52.59 -39.53 -94.06
C ALA A 125 -52.55 -38.78 -92.70
N ALA A 126 -53.67 -38.31 -92.14
CA ALA A 126 -53.64 -37.33 -91.04
C ALA A 126 -53.65 -37.87 -89.59
N SER A 127 -54.12 -39.10 -89.33
CA SER A 127 -54.43 -39.57 -87.96
C SER A 127 -53.21 -39.94 -87.07
N SER A 128 -52.04 -40.25 -87.65
CA SER A 128 -50.88 -40.74 -86.86
C SER A 128 -50.10 -39.65 -86.12
N ALA A 129 -50.13 -38.40 -86.56
CA ALA A 129 -49.27 -37.33 -86.04
C ALA A 129 -49.79 -36.70 -84.73
N ALA A 130 -51.11 -36.65 -84.52
CA ALA A 130 -51.72 -36.02 -83.34
C ALA A 130 -51.49 -36.81 -82.03
N ALA A 131 -51.36 -38.13 -82.10
CA ALA A 131 -51.18 -38.99 -80.93
C ALA A 131 -49.77 -38.87 -80.31
N GLU A 132 -48.75 -38.66 -81.14
CA GLU A 132 -47.35 -38.56 -80.72
C GLU A 132 -47.08 -37.28 -79.91
N VAL A 133 -47.62 -36.15 -80.37
CA VAL A 133 -47.51 -34.83 -79.72
C VAL A 133 -48.13 -34.83 -78.31
N ARG A 134 -49.25 -35.54 -78.09
CA ARG A 134 -49.87 -35.65 -76.75
C ARG A 134 -48.99 -36.44 -75.75
N GLY A 135 -48.25 -37.44 -76.23
CA GLY A 135 -47.34 -38.23 -75.40
C GLY A 135 -46.15 -37.40 -74.90
N GLU A 136 -45.52 -36.66 -75.81
CA GLU A 136 -44.36 -35.79 -75.52
C GLU A 136 -44.74 -34.70 -74.50
N LEU A 137 -45.89 -34.03 -74.68
CA LEU A 137 -46.39 -33.00 -73.75
C LEU A 137 -46.58 -33.51 -72.32
N ARG A 138 -47.09 -34.73 -72.14
CA ARG A 138 -47.30 -35.32 -70.81
C ARG A 138 -45.97 -35.56 -70.09
N THR A 139 -44.97 -36.08 -70.82
CA THR A 139 -43.64 -36.33 -70.25
C THR A 139 -42.93 -35.04 -69.86
N LEU A 140 -42.96 -34.01 -70.71
CA LEU A 140 -42.32 -32.72 -70.45
C LEU A 140 -42.95 -31.99 -69.26
N ARG A 141 -44.29 -32.01 -69.12
CA ARG A 141 -44.98 -31.41 -67.96
C ARG A 141 -44.57 -32.06 -66.63
N SER A 142 -44.47 -33.38 -66.59
CA SER A 142 -44.02 -34.09 -65.38
C SER A 142 -42.55 -33.83 -65.05
N GLY A 143 -41.70 -33.65 -66.07
CA GLY A 143 -40.30 -33.24 -65.91
C GLY A 143 -40.18 -31.83 -65.33
N LEU A 144 -40.98 -30.89 -65.84
CA LEU A 144 -41.00 -29.49 -65.43
C LEU A 144 -41.45 -29.31 -63.96
N GLU A 145 -42.46 -30.05 -63.50
CA GLU A 145 -42.87 -30.00 -62.09
C GLU A 145 -41.73 -30.43 -61.15
N ARG A 146 -40.95 -31.44 -61.55
CA ARG A 146 -39.81 -31.92 -60.77
C ARG A 146 -38.67 -30.89 -60.73
N THR A 147 -38.28 -30.33 -61.88
CA THR A 147 -37.22 -29.32 -61.98
C THR A 147 -37.59 -28.01 -61.28
N ASP A 148 -38.85 -27.58 -61.33
CA ASP A 148 -39.33 -26.39 -60.60
C ASP A 148 -39.30 -26.61 -59.08
N SER A 149 -39.63 -27.82 -58.60
CA SER A 149 -39.51 -28.17 -57.18
C SER A 149 -38.05 -28.23 -56.67
N GLU A 150 -37.13 -28.69 -57.51
CA GLU A 150 -35.68 -28.69 -57.24
C GLU A 150 -35.14 -27.25 -57.23
N SER A 151 -35.55 -26.42 -58.20
CA SER A 151 -35.18 -25.00 -58.28
C SER A 151 -35.67 -24.20 -57.08
N ARG A 152 -36.91 -24.39 -56.61
CA ARG A 152 -37.42 -23.74 -55.39
C ARG A 152 -36.60 -24.09 -54.14
N ARG A 153 -36.24 -25.37 -53.97
CA ARG A 153 -35.40 -25.82 -52.85
C ARG A 153 -34.00 -25.22 -52.92
N ALA A 154 -33.39 -25.18 -54.10
CA ALA A 154 -32.09 -24.55 -54.32
C ALA A 154 -32.11 -23.05 -54.01
N ARG A 155 -33.14 -22.31 -54.48
CA ARG A 155 -33.32 -20.88 -54.18
C ARG A 155 -33.52 -20.60 -52.68
N GLN A 156 -34.22 -21.46 -51.96
CA GLN A 156 -34.37 -21.28 -50.52
C GLN A 156 -33.05 -21.50 -49.77
N ARG A 157 -32.29 -22.54 -50.15
CA ARG A 157 -30.94 -22.78 -49.60
C ARG A 157 -29.97 -21.64 -49.93
N LEU A 158 -30.09 -21.05 -51.12
CA LEU A 158 -29.34 -19.86 -51.51
C LEU A 158 -29.61 -18.69 -50.54
N ALA A 159 -30.88 -18.35 -50.30
CA ALA A 159 -31.24 -17.27 -49.39
C ALA A 159 -30.76 -17.51 -47.94
N ASP A 160 -30.83 -18.75 -47.45
CA ASP A 160 -30.33 -19.11 -46.12
C ASP A 160 -28.80 -18.93 -46.02
N LEU A 161 -28.06 -19.31 -47.06
CA LEU A 161 -26.61 -19.14 -47.13
C LEU A 161 -26.20 -17.67 -47.25
N GLU A 162 -26.92 -16.87 -48.04
CA GLU A 162 -26.69 -15.41 -48.14
C GLU A 162 -26.85 -14.73 -46.78
N MET A 163 -27.93 -15.03 -46.05
CA MET A 163 -28.14 -14.51 -44.68
C MET A 163 -27.05 -14.98 -43.72
N LYS A 164 -26.59 -16.24 -43.82
CA LYS A 164 -25.52 -16.78 -42.99
C LYS A 164 -24.19 -16.07 -43.25
N VAL A 165 -23.82 -15.85 -44.51
CA VAL A 165 -22.61 -15.14 -44.90
C VAL A 165 -22.66 -13.69 -44.43
N ALA A 166 -23.80 -13.01 -44.57
CA ALA A 166 -23.97 -11.64 -44.09
C ALA A 166 -23.75 -11.54 -42.57
N ARG A 167 -24.39 -12.42 -41.78
CA ARG A 167 -24.23 -12.46 -40.32
C ARG A 167 -22.79 -12.72 -39.88
N LEU A 168 -22.12 -13.69 -40.51
CA LEU A 168 -20.71 -14.00 -40.22
C LEU A 168 -19.78 -12.86 -40.62
N SER A 169 -20.13 -12.08 -41.65
CA SER A 169 -19.36 -10.91 -42.06
C SER A 169 -19.47 -9.77 -41.04
N GLU A 170 -20.67 -9.47 -40.58
CA GLU A 170 -20.91 -8.45 -39.55
C GLU A 170 -20.20 -8.80 -38.23
N GLU A 171 -20.29 -10.06 -37.80
CA GLU A 171 -19.58 -10.53 -36.61
C GLU A 171 -18.06 -10.46 -36.76
N ALA A 172 -17.52 -10.76 -37.95
CA ALA A 172 -16.09 -10.62 -38.23
C ALA A 172 -15.62 -9.15 -38.18
N GLU A 173 -16.42 -8.20 -38.67
CA GLU A 173 -16.09 -6.78 -38.56
C GLU A 173 -16.14 -6.30 -37.10
N ARG A 174 -17.14 -6.73 -36.32
CA ARG A 174 -17.22 -6.42 -34.88
C ARG A 174 -15.98 -6.91 -34.13
N LEU A 175 -15.60 -8.18 -34.32
CA LEU A 175 -14.44 -8.77 -33.66
C LEU A 175 -13.11 -8.13 -34.12
N ARG A 176 -13.02 -7.72 -35.39
CA ARG A 176 -11.86 -6.95 -35.88
C ARG A 176 -11.75 -5.61 -35.15
N GLY A 177 -12.86 -4.87 -35.02
CA GLY A 177 -12.87 -3.60 -34.27
C GLY A 177 -12.49 -3.79 -32.79
N GLU A 178 -12.95 -4.87 -32.15
CA GLU A 178 -12.55 -5.21 -30.77
C GLU A 178 -11.05 -5.51 -30.65
N ALA A 179 -10.47 -6.25 -31.62
CA ALA A 179 -9.04 -6.54 -31.65
C ALA A 179 -8.21 -5.26 -31.88
N GLU A 180 -8.59 -4.41 -32.84
CA GLU A 180 -7.91 -3.13 -33.11
C GLU A 180 -7.95 -2.19 -31.90
N THR A 181 -9.07 -2.16 -31.18
CA THR A 181 -9.22 -1.35 -29.95
C THR A 181 -8.31 -1.86 -28.83
N ALA A 182 -8.20 -3.18 -28.67
CA ALA A 182 -7.32 -3.79 -27.68
C ALA A 182 -5.84 -3.59 -28.03
N GLU A 183 -5.46 -3.77 -29.30
CA GLU A 183 -4.10 -3.52 -29.81
C GLU A 183 -3.69 -2.05 -29.62
N SER A 184 -4.58 -1.11 -29.94
CA SER A 184 -4.33 0.33 -29.74
C SER A 184 -4.14 0.71 -28.27
N ALA A 185 -4.76 -0.03 -27.35
CA ALA A 185 -4.63 0.19 -25.91
C ALA A 185 -3.40 -0.47 -25.29
N GLU A 186 -2.75 -1.42 -25.98
CA GLU A 186 -1.60 -2.17 -25.48
C GLU A 186 -0.38 -1.26 -25.30
N THR A 187 -0.02 -0.48 -26.32
CA THR A 187 1.16 0.40 -26.28
C THR A 187 1.15 1.39 -25.11
N PRO A 188 0.07 2.17 -24.86
CA PRO A 188 0.03 3.04 -23.69
C PRO A 188 0.00 2.28 -22.36
N LEU A 189 -0.64 1.10 -22.29
CA LEU A 189 -0.65 0.28 -21.08
C LEU A 189 0.74 -0.27 -20.74
N VAL A 190 1.50 -0.73 -21.73
CA VAL A 190 2.89 -1.18 -21.54
C VAL A 190 3.75 -0.03 -21.02
N ALA A 191 3.63 1.16 -21.61
CA ALA A 191 4.35 2.35 -21.13
C ALA A 191 3.95 2.74 -19.69
N ASP A 192 2.67 2.62 -19.33
CA ASP A 192 2.20 2.86 -17.95
C ASP A 192 2.77 1.84 -16.97
N VAL A 193 2.84 0.56 -17.35
CA VAL A 193 3.43 -0.52 -16.53
C VAL A 193 4.93 -0.28 -16.33
N GLU A 194 5.68 0.03 -17.39
CA GLU A 194 7.11 0.37 -17.29
C GLU A 194 7.34 1.59 -16.39
N ALA A 195 6.51 2.63 -16.51
CA ALA A 195 6.58 3.80 -15.64
C ALA A 195 6.26 3.45 -14.17
N ALA A 196 5.31 2.56 -13.93
CA ALA A 196 4.97 2.09 -12.59
C ALA A 196 6.06 1.22 -11.97
N GLU A 197 6.70 0.34 -12.76
CA GLU A 197 7.85 -0.46 -12.34
C GLU A 197 9.03 0.44 -11.96
N ASN A 198 9.36 1.42 -12.80
CA ASN A 198 10.42 2.39 -12.50
C ASN A 198 10.13 3.18 -11.22
N ARG A 199 8.87 3.60 -11.00
CA ARG A 199 8.47 4.28 -9.76
C ARG A 199 8.58 3.34 -8.55
N ARG A 200 8.21 2.06 -8.67
CA ARG A 200 8.42 1.07 -7.60
C ARG A 200 9.89 0.90 -7.28
N LEU A 201 10.75 0.74 -8.27
CA LEU A 201 12.20 0.57 -8.08
C LEU A 201 12.80 1.80 -7.37
N ALA A 202 12.40 3.00 -7.77
CA ALA A 202 12.82 4.24 -7.10
C ALA A 202 12.32 4.31 -5.65
N ALA A 203 11.05 3.96 -5.38
CA ALA A 203 10.49 3.93 -4.03
C ALA A 203 11.14 2.85 -3.14
N ASP A 204 11.52 1.70 -3.71
CA ASP A 204 12.19 0.61 -3.01
C ASP A 204 13.61 1.00 -2.59
N ALA A 205 14.35 1.66 -3.50
CA ALA A 205 15.65 2.26 -3.20
C ALA A 205 15.55 3.34 -2.12
N ALA A 206 14.55 4.24 -2.21
CA ALA A 206 14.31 5.28 -1.21
C ALA A 206 13.95 4.69 0.17
N SER A 207 13.11 3.65 0.20
CA SER A 207 12.74 2.95 1.44
C SER A 207 13.93 2.25 2.09
N THR A 208 14.78 1.62 1.28
CA THR A 208 16.01 0.96 1.74
C THR A 208 17.00 1.99 2.30
N ALA A 209 17.22 3.10 1.59
CA ALA A 209 18.09 4.19 2.04
C ALA A 209 17.57 4.83 3.34
N ALA A 210 16.25 5.09 3.44
CA ALA A 210 15.65 5.65 4.65
C ALA A 210 15.71 4.68 5.84
N THR A 211 15.60 3.37 5.60
CA THR A 211 15.75 2.34 6.65
C THR A 211 17.18 2.28 7.17
N ALA A 212 18.18 2.30 6.28
CA ALA A 212 19.59 2.33 6.67
C ALA A 212 19.94 3.61 7.46
N ALA A 213 19.48 4.77 6.98
CA ALA A 213 19.62 6.05 7.65
C ALA A 213 18.99 6.09 9.05
N HIS A 214 17.84 5.44 9.25
CA HIS A 214 17.21 5.33 10.56
C HIS A 214 18.01 4.40 11.49
N GLN A 215 18.50 3.26 10.99
CA GLN A 215 19.34 2.34 11.78
C GLN A 215 20.64 3.00 12.25
N GLU A 216 21.28 3.80 11.38
CA GLU A 216 22.48 4.56 11.73
C GLU A 216 22.20 5.58 12.85
N ALA A 217 21.09 6.33 12.74
CA ALA A 217 20.67 7.27 13.78
C ALA A 217 20.37 6.57 15.12
N VAL A 218 19.74 5.39 15.09
CA VAL A 218 19.48 4.58 16.30
C VAL A 218 20.79 4.09 16.93
N ALA A 219 21.75 3.66 16.11
CA ALA A 219 23.07 3.24 16.58
C ALA A 219 23.87 4.41 17.18
N GLU A 220 23.76 5.61 16.61
CA GLU A 220 24.35 6.83 17.17
C GLU A 220 23.70 7.21 18.51
N LEU A 221 22.37 7.19 18.61
CA LEU A 221 21.67 7.44 19.86
C LEU A 221 22.11 6.47 20.96
N SER A 222 22.19 5.17 20.65
CA SER A 222 22.63 4.14 21.60
C SER A 222 24.07 4.38 22.06
N ARG A 223 24.98 4.78 21.15
CA ARG A 223 26.37 5.13 21.50
C ARG A 223 26.45 6.31 22.47
N TRP A 224 25.73 7.40 22.21
CA TRP A 224 25.75 8.57 23.08
C TRP A 224 25.06 8.33 24.43
N GLN A 225 23.98 7.54 24.46
CA GLN A 225 23.34 7.11 25.70
C GLN A 225 24.28 6.26 26.57
N ALA A 226 24.89 5.22 25.99
CA ALA A 226 25.84 4.38 26.70
C ALA A 226 27.04 5.19 27.25
N ARG A 227 27.53 6.17 26.47
CA ARG A 227 28.59 7.08 26.92
C ARG A 227 28.13 7.99 28.07
N ALA A 228 26.93 8.56 28.00
CA ALA A 228 26.38 9.38 29.07
C ALA A 228 26.19 8.57 30.36
N ASP A 229 25.65 7.35 30.26
CA ASP A 229 25.44 6.46 31.41
C ASP A 229 26.78 6.04 32.04
N ALA A 230 27.78 5.70 31.23
CA ALA A 230 29.12 5.37 31.70
C ALA A 230 29.81 6.56 32.41
N LEU A 231 29.73 7.76 31.84
CA LEU A 231 30.30 8.98 32.44
C LEU A 231 29.56 9.36 33.74
N SER A 232 28.24 9.19 33.78
CA SER A 232 27.44 9.41 34.99
C SER A 232 27.86 8.48 36.11
N LEU A 233 28.00 7.18 35.83
CA LEU A 233 28.46 6.18 36.80
C LEU A 233 29.89 6.47 37.28
N ALA A 234 30.79 6.89 36.38
CA ALA A 234 32.17 7.25 36.72
C ALA A 234 32.23 8.47 37.65
N LEU A 235 31.43 9.50 37.39
CA LEU A 235 31.31 10.70 38.24
C LEU A 235 30.72 10.39 39.62
N ASP A 236 29.67 9.57 39.68
CA ASP A 236 29.07 9.15 40.94
C ASP A 236 30.06 8.36 41.81
N ASN A 237 30.86 7.48 41.19
CA ASN A 237 31.93 6.76 41.86
C ASN A 237 33.06 7.68 42.33
N ALA A 238 33.40 8.73 41.58
CA ALA A 238 34.37 9.74 42.01
C ALA A 238 33.85 10.55 43.21
N ARG A 239 32.58 10.98 43.17
CA ARG A 239 31.91 11.71 44.27
C ARG A 239 31.79 10.89 45.55
N ALA A 240 31.50 9.60 45.42
CA ALA A 240 31.46 8.68 46.56
C ALA A 240 32.85 8.52 47.22
N ARG A 241 33.92 8.40 46.42
CA ARG A 241 35.31 8.33 46.90
C ARG A 241 35.79 9.64 47.55
N ALA A 242 35.33 10.79 47.06
CA ALA A 242 35.64 12.11 47.62
C ALA A 242 34.92 12.41 48.96
N GLY A 243 33.94 11.59 49.37
CA GLY A 243 33.14 11.83 50.58
C GLY A 243 32.16 13.00 50.47
N SER A 244 31.96 13.56 49.26
CA SER A 244 31.18 14.79 49.02
C SER A 244 29.73 14.68 49.52
N LYS A 245 29.01 13.59 49.21
CA LYS A 245 27.62 13.35 49.64
C LYS A 245 27.45 13.28 51.18
N ARG A 246 28.51 12.99 51.93
CA ARG A 246 28.47 12.96 53.41
C ARG A 246 28.82 14.31 54.03
N LEU A 247 29.29 15.26 53.23
CA LEU A 247 29.74 16.58 53.66
C LEU A 247 28.81 17.71 53.24
N GLU A 248 27.76 17.44 52.45
CA GLU A 248 26.78 18.44 51.99
C GLU A 248 26.09 19.20 53.14
N ASP A 249 25.85 18.54 54.27
CA ASP A 249 25.16 19.15 55.43
C ASP A 249 26.09 19.94 56.38
N VAL A 250 27.40 19.98 56.11
CA VAL A 250 28.37 20.71 56.94
C VAL A 250 28.40 22.18 56.51
N PRO A 251 28.11 23.14 57.42
CA PRO A 251 28.17 24.56 57.10
C PRO A 251 29.56 24.98 56.62
N GLY A 252 29.63 25.64 55.47
CA GLY A 252 30.89 26.14 54.88
C GLY A 252 31.52 25.25 53.81
N VAL A 253 30.89 24.13 53.43
CA VAL A 253 31.29 23.30 52.27
C VAL A 253 30.83 23.94 50.95
N LEU A 254 31.73 24.02 49.97
CA LEU A 254 31.51 24.67 48.67
C LEU A 254 31.33 23.68 47.52
N GLY A 255 31.74 22.42 47.68
CA GLY A 255 31.64 21.37 46.67
C GLY A 255 32.98 20.66 46.41
N THR A 256 33.03 19.71 45.47
CA THR A 256 34.31 19.08 45.08
C THR A 256 35.13 20.01 44.19
N LEU A 257 36.46 19.89 44.24
CA LEU A 257 37.36 20.68 43.37
C LEU A 257 37.07 20.44 41.88
N LEU A 258 36.68 19.22 41.49
CA LEU A 258 36.33 18.87 40.11
C LEU A 258 35.08 19.61 39.60
N ASP A 259 34.08 19.86 40.47
CA ASP A 259 32.84 20.55 40.10
C ASP A 259 33.03 22.09 39.98
N LEU A 260 34.11 22.64 40.55
CA LEU A 260 34.35 24.08 40.68
C LEU A 260 35.38 24.63 39.68
N VAL A 261 35.82 23.82 38.72
CA VAL A 261 36.91 24.15 37.80
C VAL A 261 36.52 23.86 36.35
N ARG A 262 36.93 24.73 35.44
CA ARG A 262 36.81 24.57 33.98
C ARG A 262 38.18 24.42 33.36
N VAL A 263 38.36 23.40 32.54
CA VAL A 263 39.63 23.07 31.87
C VAL A 263 39.46 23.24 30.36
N GLU A 264 40.51 23.69 29.68
CA GLU A 264 40.56 23.77 28.22
C GLU A 264 40.63 22.36 27.58
N GLU A 265 40.00 22.19 26.42
CA GLU A 265 39.90 20.90 25.74
C GLU A 265 41.28 20.29 25.41
N GLY A 266 41.50 19.03 25.79
CA GLY A 266 42.76 18.31 25.60
C GLY A 266 43.80 18.51 26.70
N TRP A 267 43.46 19.24 27.78
CA TRP A 267 44.29 19.45 28.96
C TRP A 267 43.77 18.77 30.23
N GLU A 268 42.61 18.13 30.16
CA GLU A 268 41.93 17.51 31.31
C GLU A 268 42.83 16.47 31.98
N VAL A 269 43.41 15.57 31.19
CA VAL A 269 44.28 14.48 31.68
C VAL A 269 45.56 15.02 32.32
N ALA A 270 46.15 16.06 31.72
CA ALA A 270 47.34 16.73 32.27
C ALA A 270 47.02 17.48 33.57
N PHE A 271 45.84 18.10 33.67
CA PHE A 271 45.36 18.76 34.88
C PHE A 271 45.06 17.76 36.00
N GLU A 272 44.40 16.63 35.71
CA GLU A 272 44.17 15.56 36.68
C GLU A 272 45.49 15.01 37.22
N ALA A 273 46.46 14.75 36.34
CA ALA A 273 47.79 14.30 36.72
C ALA A 273 48.55 15.34 37.56
N ALA A 274 48.39 16.63 37.26
CA ALA A 274 49.09 17.69 37.98
C ALA A 274 48.61 17.82 39.44
N LEU A 275 47.29 17.79 39.66
CA LEU A 275 46.69 17.87 40.99
C LEU A 275 46.88 16.59 41.81
N GLY A 276 46.95 15.42 41.16
CA GLY A 276 47.04 14.13 41.86
C GLY A 276 45.87 13.96 42.84
N ASP A 277 46.15 13.50 44.06
CA ASP A 277 45.11 13.16 45.04
C ASP A 277 44.30 14.38 45.52
N ALA A 278 44.81 15.60 45.29
CA ALA A 278 44.09 16.83 45.64
C ALA A 278 42.82 17.03 44.79
N ILE A 279 42.70 16.40 43.62
CA ILE A 279 41.54 16.54 42.73
C ILE A 279 40.24 16.01 43.34
N LEU A 280 40.34 15.03 44.25
CA LEU A 280 39.20 14.43 44.95
C LEU A 280 38.86 15.17 46.25
N SER A 281 39.42 16.36 46.47
CA SER A 281 39.19 17.12 47.70
C SER A 281 37.89 17.92 47.65
N VAL A 282 37.19 17.98 48.79
CA VAL A 282 36.05 18.86 49.04
C VAL A 282 36.55 20.22 49.51
N LEU A 283 36.12 21.27 48.83
CA LEU A 283 36.49 22.65 49.12
C LEU A 283 35.60 23.24 50.22
N VAL A 284 36.21 23.92 51.18
CA VAL A 284 35.50 24.61 52.27
C VAL A 284 35.96 26.07 52.36
N ASP A 285 35.09 26.93 52.88
CA ASP A 285 35.30 28.37 52.97
C ASP A 285 36.45 28.77 53.91
N ASN A 286 36.55 28.10 55.07
CA ASN A 286 37.48 28.47 56.13
C ASN A 286 38.05 27.27 56.93
N PRO A 287 39.19 27.44 57.64
CA PRO A 287 39.79 26.38 58.45
C PRO A 287 38.89 25.83 59.57
N GLY A 288 37.95 26.64 60.08
CA GLY A 288 36.95 26.21 61.04
C GLY A 288 35.97 25.20 60.41
N SER A 289 35.48 25.49 59.22
CA SER A 289 34.64 24.59 58.42
C SER A 289 35.41 23.35 57.97
N ALA A 290 36.71 23.47 57.67
CA ALA A 290 37.57 22.31 57.39
C ALA A 290 37.66 21.37 58.59
N ARG A 291 37.81 21.93 59.80
CA ARG A 291 37.84 21.15 61.05
C ARG A 291 36.49 20.49 61.32
N ALA A 292 35.38 21.15 61.01
CA ALA A 292 34.04 20.57 61.11
C ALA A 292 33.85 19.41 60.11
N ALA A 293 34.24 19.60 58.85
CA ALA A 293 34.17 18.59 57.80
C ALA A 293 35.03 17.37 58.12
N LEU A 294 36.29 17.55 58.54
CA LEU A 294 37.16 16.44 58.93
C LEU A 294 36.66 15.69 60.17
N ARG A 295 36.05 16.38 61.14
CA ARG A 295 35.40 15.73 62.29
C ARG A 295 34.22 14.88 61.85
N HIS A 296 33.41 15.38 60.91
CA HIS A 296 32.27 14.66 60.38
C HIS A 296 32.71 13.39 59.62
N LEU A 297 33.77 13.48 58.81
CA LEU A 297 34.40 12.33 58.17
C LEU A 297 34.94 11.31 59.19
N ALA A 298 35.63 11.79 60.22
CA ALA A 298 36.20 10.94 61.27
C ALA A 298 35.10 10.22 62.10
N SER A 299 34.01 10.91 62.45
CA SER A 299 32.88 10.30 63.17
C SER A 299 32.11 9.28 62.33
N GLY A 300 32.12 9.44 60.99
CA GLY A 300 31.43 8.57 60.05
C GLY A 300 32.29 7.43 59.50
N ASN A 301 33.52 7.23 60.00
CA ASN A 301 34.51 6.28 59.47
C ASN A 301 34.67 6.40 57.93
N ALA A 302 34.65 7.63 57.43
CA ALA A 302 34.69 7.94 56.01
C ALA A 302 36.06 8.49 55.63
N THR A 303 36.60 8.05 54.51
CA THR A 303 37.80 8.64 53.89
C THR A 303 37.39 9.81 53.00
N GLY A 304 38.09 10.94 53.11
CA GLY A 304 37.87 12.10 52.24
C GLY A 304 38.98 13.14 52.43
N ALA A 305 39.26 13.92 51.39
CA ALA A 305 40.22 15.01 51.44
C ALA A 305 39.48 16.35 51.51
N VAL A 306 39.97 17.32 52.29
CA VAL A 306 39.33 18.62 52.49
C VAL A 306 40.35 19.74 52.31
N LEU A 307 40.02 20.77 51.51
CA LEU A 307 40.86 21.94 51.25
C LEU A 307 40.14 23.23 51.65
N ALA A 308 40.77 24.06 52.49
CA ALA A 308 40.22 25.34 52.93
C ALA A 308 40.73 26.52 52.08
N LEU A 309 39.82 27.31 51.52
CA LEU A 309 40.15 28.46 50.65
C LEU A 309 40.99 29.54 51.34
N SER A 310 40.76 29.80 52.63
CA SER A 310 41.47 30.86 53.38
C SER A 310 42.80 30.42 54.01
N ALA A 311 43.24 29.18 53.79
CA ALA A 311 44.53 28.70 54.27
C ALA A 311 45.72 29.10 53.35
N PHE A 312 45.45 29.53 52.12
CA PHE A 312 46.47 29.72 51.09
C PHE A 312 46.45 31.15 50.49
N LEU A 313 46.86 32.15 51.29
CA LEU A 313 47.00 33.54 50.86
C LEU A 313 48.49 33.91 50.69
N GLY A 314 49.18 33.23 49.78
CA GLY A 314 50.56 33.53 49.42
C GLY A 314 50.75 33.56 47.91
N SER A 315 51.33 34.64 47.39
CA SER A 315 51.80 34.69 46.00
C SER A 315 53.01 33.76 45.86
N VAL A 316 52.82 32.61 45.21
CA VAL A 316 53.92 31.71 44.86
C VAL A 316 54.36 32.06 43.44
N PRO A 317 55.66 32.31 43.17
CA PRO A 317 56.13 32.54 41.81
C PRO A 317 55.85 31.30 40.95
N THR A 318 55.08 31.47 39.88
CA THR A 318 54.82 30.46 38.85
C THR A 318 56.07 30.29 37.97
N ALA A 319 57.06 29.59 38.49
CA ALA A 319 58.29 29.26 37.76
C ALA A 319 58.28 27.79 37.36
N VAL A 320 57.95 27.54 36.09
CA VAL A 320 57.94 26.20 35.50
C VAL A 320 59.23 26.00 34.69
N PRO A 321 59.87 24.81 34.69
CA PRO A 321 61.15 24.61 34.02
C PRO A 321 61.10 24.84 32.50
N SER A 322 62.23 25.26 31.93
CA SER A 322 62.39 25.47 30.48
C SER A 322 62.06 24.20 29.69
N GLY A 323 61.23 24.33 28.64
CA GLY A 323 60.78 23.19 27.84
C GLY A 323 59.45 22.56 28.30
N THR A 324 58.74 23.21 29.24
CA THR A 324 57.41 22.78 29.70
C THR A 324 56.39 23.90 29.55
N SER A 325 55.14 23.53 29.31
CA SER A 325 53.99 24.43 29.23
C SER A 325 53.27 24.49 30.59
N PRO A 326 53.03 25.67 31.19
CA PRO A 326 52.37 25.76 32.49
C PRO A 326 50.95 25.19 32.44
N VAL A 327 50.62 24.21 33.29
CA VAL A 327 49.26 23.63 33.32
C VAL A 327 48.23 24.66 33.79
N ARG A 328 48.65 25.60 34.66
CA ARG A 328 47.80 26.65 35.23
C ARG A 328 47.14 27.58 34.20
N SER A 329 47.75 27.81 33.04
CA SER A 329 47.19 28.71 32.01
C SER A 329 45.97 28.15 31.29
N HIS A 330 45.74 26.83 31.39
CA HIS A 330 44.68 26.10 30.69
C HIS A 330 43.51 25.74 31.60
N VAL A 331 43.46 26.30 32.82
CA VAL A 331 42.49 25.97 33.86
C VAL A 331 41.92 27.25 34.49
N ARG A 332 40.60 27.31 34.71
CA ARG A 332 39.91 28.44 35.35
C ARG A 332 39.01 27.97 36.49
N GLY A 333 39.11 28.62 37.65
CA GLY A 333 38.19 28.39 38.76
C GLY A 333 36.83 29.04 38.55
N SER A 334 35.84 28.64 39.37
CA SER A 334 34.50 29.22 39.39
C SER A 334 34.43 30.62 40.02
N ASP A 335 35.40 30.96 40.89
CA ASP A 335 35.52 32.26 41.56
C ASP A 335 37.01 32.58 41.81
N ALA A 336 37.33 33.86 42.04
CA ALA A 336 38.68 34.37 42.27
C ALA A 336 39.41 33.67 43.44
N ARG A 337 38.66 33.18 44.43
CA ARG A 337 39.20 32.41 45.56
C ARG A 337 39.66 31.01 45.14
N VAL A 338 38.94 30.37 44.22
CA VAL A 338 39.32 29.07 43.65
C VAL A 338 40.50 29.24 42.71
N ASP A 339 40.54 30.33 41.93
CA ASP A 339 41.71 30.67 41.11
C ASP A 339 42.98 30.88 41.95
N ALA A 340 42.89 31.56 43.09
CA ALA A 340 44.03 31.72 44.00
C ALA A 340 44.52 30.39 44.59
N LEU A 341 43.61 29.45 44.87
CA LEU A 341 43.98 28.09 45.29
C LEU A 341 44.68 27.34 44.14
N LEU A 342 44.16 27.44 42.91
CA LEU A 342 44.78 26.84 41.72
C LEU A 342 46.17 27.43 41.43
N ASP A 343 46.36 28.73 41.66
CA ASP A 343 47.66 29.40 41.53
C ASP A 343 48.71 28.75 42.44
N VAL A 344 48.32 28.36 43.65
CA VAL A 344 49.21 27.70 44.62
C VAL A 344 49.44 26.22 44.26
N LEU A 345 48.37 25.48 43.96
CA LEU A 345 48.44 24.04 43.69
C LEU A 345 49.18 23.73 42.38
N LEU A 346 49.00 24.58 41.36
CA LEU A 346 49.61 24.40 40.03
C LEU A 346 50.84 25.29 39.80
N ALA A 347 51.33 26.01 40.82
CA ALA A 347 52.43 26.99 40.71
C ALA A 347 53.67 26.43 39.99
N ARG A 348 53.95 25.14 40.20
CA ARG A 348 55.17 24.46 39.72
C ARG A 348 54.83 23.27 38.81
N ALA A 349 53.62 23.23 38.27
CA ALA A 349 53.13 22.16 37.40
C ALA A 349 53.35 22.50 35.92
N GLY A 350 54.17 21.70 35.24
CA GLY A 350 54.50 21.86 33.81
C GLY A 350 54.16 20.63 32.99
N CYS A 351 53.60 20.83 31.81
CA CYS A 351 53.27 19.79 30.85
C CYS A 351 54.35 19.68 29.76
N VAL A 352 54.75 18.46 29.41
CA VAL A 352 55.74 18.14 28.38
C VAL A 352 55.08 17.32 27.28
N ASP A 353 55.30 17.70 26.02
CA ASP A 353 54.76 17.00 24.85
C ASP A 353 55.66 15.84 24.36
N GLY A 354 56.90 15.71 24.89
CA GLY A 354 57.92 14.75 24.46
C GLY A 354 57.83 13.33 25.06
N GLY A 355 56.68 12.91 25.57
CA GLY A 355 56.49 11.61 26.21
C GLY A 355 57.06 11.52 27.64
N TRP A 356 56.94 10.33 28.25
CA TRP A 356 57.23 10.13 29.67
C TRP A 356 58.72 10.19 30.02
N GLU A 357 59.62 9.80 29.10
CA GLU A 357 61.08 9.85 29.31
C GLU A 357 61.56 11.30 29.43
N ALA A 358 61.09 12.18 28.53
CA ALA A 358 61.40 13.61 28.58
C ALA A 358 60.84 14.28 29.85
N ALA A 359 59.63 13.87 30.28
CA ALA A 359 59.03 14.36 31.51
C ALA A 359 59.84 13.95 32.75
N LEU A 360 60.39 12.73 32.77
CA LEU A 360 61.22 12.21 33.84
C LEU A 360 62.57 12.96 33.94
N ASP A 361 63.26 13.16 32.81
CA ASP A 361 64.55 13.86 32.78
C ASP A 361 64.42 15.31 33.27
N ILE A 362 63.35 16.01 32.86
CA ILE A 362 63.07 17.38 33.30
C ILE A 362 62.73 17.41 34.79
N SER A 363 62.01 16.40 35.31
CA SER A 363 61.68 16.27 36.73
C SER A 363 62.93 16.01 37.58
N LEU A 364 63.85 15.16 37.11
CA LEU A 364 65.14 14.89 37.78
C LEU A 364 66.02 16.14 37.84
N ALA A 365 66.04 16.94 36.76
CA ALA A 365 66.76 18.21 36.72
C ALA A 365 66.11 19.31 37.58
N ASN A 366 64.81 19.20 37.85
CA ASN A 366 64.04 20.19 38.62
C ASN A 366 63.21 19.52 39.72
N PRO A 367 63.84 19.06 40.83
CA PRO A 367 63.16 18.25 41.86
C PRO A 367 61.97 18.95 42.52
N ASN A 368 61.96 20.29 42.52
CA ASN A 368 60.90 21.09 43.14
C ASN A 368 59.68 21.33 42.23
N SER A 369 59.65 20.75 41.03
CA SER A 369 58.56 20.91 40.06
C SER A 369 57.79 19.61 39.85
N VAL A 370 56.52 19.74 39.45
CA VAL A 370 55.67 18.61 39.05
C VAL A 370 55.60 18.61 37.54
N ILE A 371 56.15 17.59 36.91
CA ILE A 371 56.14 17.46 35.45
C ILE A 371 55.10 16.42 35.06
N VAL A 372 54.22 16.79 34.14
CA VAL A 372 53.17 15.92 33.62
C VAL A 372 53.25 15.80 32.09
N THR A 373 52.65 14.76 31.55
CA THR A 373 52.45 14.61 30.10
C THR A 373 50.97 14.75 29.75
N ARG A 374 50.65 14.97 28.46
CA ARG A 374 49.25 14.94 27.98
C ARG A 374 48.57 13.58 28.19
N ASP A 375 49.37 12.52 28.26
CA ASP A 375 48.91 11.14 28.55
C ASP A 375 48.70 10.88 30.06
N GLY A 376 48.94 11.88 30.91
CA GLY A 376 48.62 11.83 32.34
C GLY A 376 49.67 11.17 33.22
N HIS A 377 50.90 10.98 32.73
CA HIS A 377 52.01 10.59 33.57
C HIS A 377 52.43 11.76 34.46
N ARG A 378 52.88 11.49 35.69
CA ARG A 378 53.23 12.49 36.69
C ARG A 378 54.58 12.18 37.33
N PHE A 379 55.49 13.15 37.31
CA PHE A 379 56.83 13.03 37.89
C PHE A 379 57.11 14.20 38.83
N SER A 380 57.28 13.91 40.12
CA SER A 380 57.72 14.90 41.12
C SER A 380 58.70 14.28 42.11
N ALA A 381 59.37 15.09 42.95
CA ALA A 381 60.29 14.57 43.97
C ALA A 381 59.66 13.65 45.02
N VAL A 382 58.33 13.68 45.16
CA VAL A 382 57.57 12.85 46.12
C VAL A 382 57.26 11.47 45.54
N GLY A 383 57.29 11.32 44.21
CA GLY A 383 57.00 10.06 43.55
C GLY A 383 56.70 10.23 42.06
N TRP A 384 56.88 9.13 41.32
CA TRP A 384 56.61 9.04 39.89
C TRP A 384 55.43 8.12 39.65
N ARG A 385 54.60 8.47 38.67
CA ARG A 385 53.38 7.75 38.34
C ARG A 385 53.23 7.69 36.83
N TYR A 386 53.07 6.47 36.33
CA TYR A 386 52.82 6.20 34.93
C TYR A 386 51.32 5.89 34.73
N GLY A 387 50.59 6.81 34.11
CA GLY A 387 49.18 6.66 33.73
C GLY A 387 48.26 7.53 34.58
N THR A 388 46.99 7.61 34.19
CA THR A 388 45.99 8.45 34.87
C THR A 388 45.48 7.80 36.16
N THR A 389 45.00 8.60 37.11
CA THR A 389 44.30 8.11 38.31
C THR A 389 42.77 8.28 38.25
N GLY A 390 42.30 9.08 37.29
CA GLY A 390 40.89 9.35 37.02
C GLY A 390 40.44 8.81 35.67
N SER A 391 39.12 8.63 35.53
CA SER A 391 38.46 8.17 34.30
C SER A 391 38.41 9.24 33.20
N GLY A 392 38.97 10.44 33.40
CA GLY A 392 38.70 11.60 32.53
C GLY A 392 37.23 12.04 32.55
N ALA A 393 36.46 11.60 33.55
CA ALA A 393 35.03 11.85 33.66
C ALA A 393 34.80 13.19 34.37
N THR A 394 34.56 14.23 33.58
CA THR A 394 34.21 15.57 34.06
C THR A 394 32.71 15.81 33.92
N ALA A 395 32.15 16.73 34.73
CA ALA A 395 30.76 17.13 34.60
C ALA A 395 30.43 17.70 33.20
N THR A 396 31.40 18.36 32.56
CA THR A 396 31.27 18.90 31.20
C THR A 396 31.19 17.81 30.13
N ALA A 397 31.99 16.75 30.24
CA ALA A 397 31.93 15.62 29.31
C ALA A 397 30.60 14.85 29.40
N LEU A 398 30.02 14.76 30.61
CA LEU A 398 28.70 14.19 30.81
C LEU A 398 27.60 15.06 30.19
N GLU A 399 27.63 16.38 30.43
CA GLU A 399 26.67 17.33 29.87
C GLU A 399 26.70 17.33 28.33
N GLU A 400 27.90 17.28 27.74
CA GLU A 400 28.06 17.16 26.29
C GLU A 400 27.48 15.84 25.75
N ALA A 401 27.78 14.70 26.39
CA ALA A 401 27.24 13.40 25.99
C ALA A 401 25.70 13.36 26.09
N GLN A 402 25.12 13.98 27.12
CA GLN A 402 23.66 14.11 27.28
C GLN A 402 23.04 14.99 26.19
N LEU A 403 23.64 16.14 25.87
CA LEU A 403 23.19 17.01 24.79
C LEU A 403 23.25 16.30 23.43
N ARG A 404 24.33 15.59 23.14
CA ARG A 404 24.48 14.76 21.93
C ARG A 404 23.44 13.64 21.87
N ALA A 405 23.14 12.98 22.99
CA ALA A 405 22.09 11.96 23.05
C ALA A 405 20.69 12.54 22.79
N VAL A 406 20.41 13.76 23.26
CA VAL A 406 19.13 14.45 22.96
C VAL A 406 19.05 14.83 21.48
N ALA A 407 20.13 15.36 20.89
CA ALA A 407 20.18 15.67 19.46
C ALA A 407 19.98 14.42 18.61
N ALA A 408 20.71 13.34 18.88
CA ALA A 408 20.58 12.06 18.19
C ALA A 408 19.16 11.46 18.31
N ARG A 409 18.47 11.70 19.44
CA ARG A 409 17.07 11.29 19.61
C ARG A 409 16.13 12.07 18.67
N GLY A 410 16.37 13.37 18.47
CA GLY A 410 15.65 14.17 17.49
C GLY A 410 15.84 13.62 16.07
N ASP A 411 17.07 13.32 15.70
CA ASP A 411 17.41 12.76 14.38
C ASP A 411 16.75 11.40 14.15
N VAL A 412 16.69 10.52 15.17
CA VAL A 412 15.97 9.24 15.08
C VAL A 412 14.50 9.44 14.73
N VAL A 413 13.82 10.40 15.36
CA VAL A 413 12.40 10.69 15.11
C VAL A 413 12.19 11.22 13.69
N GLU A 414 13.05 12.12 13.21
CA GLU A 414 12.99 12.65 11.85
C GLU A 414 13.20 11.53 10.81
N ARG A 415 14.26 10.71 10.98
CA ARG A 415 14.55 9.59 10.09
C ARG A 415 13.47 8.51 10.13
N GLU A 416 12.82 8.31 11.28
CA GLU A 416 11.69 7.40 11.40
C GLU A 416 10.49 7.88 10.56
N GLN A 417 10.20 9.19 10.56
CA GLN A 417 9.14 9.75 9.73
C GLN A 417 9.42 9.58 8.24
N VAL A 418 10.65 9.87 7.80
CA VAL A 418 11.08 9.68 6.39
C VAL A 418 11.02 8.21 5.99
N MET A 419 11.42 7.29 6.86
CA MET A 419 11.34 5.84 6.63
C MET A 419 9.88 5.37 6.50
N ARG A 420 8.98 5.88 7.35
CA ARG A 420 7.54 5.59 7.25
C ARG A 420 6.95 6.12 5.94
N SER A 421 7.25 7.37 5.55
CA SER A 421 6.73 7.93 4.29
C SER A 421 7.24 7.17 3.07
N ALA A 422 8.53 6.81 3.04
CA ALA A 422 9.12 6.03 1.95
C ALA A 422 8.51 4.62 1.85
N ARG A 423 8.18 3.98 3.00
CA ARG A 423 7.45 2.70 3.00
C ARG A 423 6.04 2.84 2.45
N THR A 424 5.30 3.88 2.84
CA THR A 424 3.94 4.10 2.31
C THR A 424 3.94 4.38 0.80
N GLU A 425 4.95 5.10 0.30
CA GLU A 425 5.11 5.34 -1.13
C GLU A 425 5.47 4.06 -1.89
N LEU A 426 6.33 3.21 -1.32
CA LEU A 426 6.65 1.89 -1.89
C LEU A 426 5.41 0.98 -1.98
N GLU A 427 4.60 0.94 -0.93
CA GLU A 427 3.34 0.16 -0.94
C GLU A 427 2.36 0.69 -2.01
N ALA A 428 2.21 2.00 -2.13
CA ALA A 428 1.38 2.62 -3.16
C ALA A 428 1.90 2.33 -4.57
N ALA A 429 3.23 2.40 -4.79
CA ALA A 429 3.85 2.10 -6.07
C ALA A 429 3.68 0.63 -6.47
N ARG A 430 3.86 -0.31 -5.51
CA ARG A 430 3.62 -1.75 -5.72
C ARG A 430 2.16 -2.04 -6.07
N GLN A 431 1.22 -1.36 -5.42
CA GLN A 431 -0.21 -1.54 -5.73
C GLN A 431 -0.54 -1.02 -7.13
N ASN A 432 -0.04 0.16 -7.50
CA ASN A 432 -0.25 0.73 -8.83
C ASN A 432 0.34 -0.14 -9.95
N GLU A 433 1.56 -0.65 -9.78
CA GLU A 433 2.19 -1.60 -10.72
C GLU A 433 1.33 -2.86 -10.90
N ARG A 434 0.84 -3.46 -9.80
CA ARG A 434 -0.04 -4.64 -9.86
C ARG A 434 -1.36 -4.36 -10.57
N ASP A 435 -1.97 -3.20 -10.33
CA ASP A 435 -3.25 -2.86 -10.93
C ASP A 435 -3.11 -2.57 -12.43
N LEU A 436 -2.01 -1.93 -12.84
CA LEU A 436 -1.68 -1.74 -14.26
C LEU A 436 -1.31 -3.06 -14.94
N GLY A 437 -0.54 -3.93 -14.29
CA GLY A 437 -0.22 -5.27 -14.80
C GLY A 437 -1.47 -6.10 -15.07
N LYS A 438 -2.44 -6.11 -14.13
CA LYS A 438 -3.74 -6.77 -14.34
C LYS A 438 -4.54 -6.19 -15.51
N ARG A 439 -4.48 -4.87 -15.71
CA ARG A 439 -5.14 -4.20 -16.83
C ARG A 439 -4.53 -4.61 -18.16
N LEU A 440 -3.21 -4.72 -18.23
CA LEU A 440 -2.48 -5.22 -19.40
C LEU A 440 -2.85 -6.69 -19.68
N GLU A 441 -2.74 -7.58 -18.70
CA GLU A 441 -3.14 -9.01 -18.85
C GLU A 441 -4.60 -9.16 -19.32
N THR A 442 -5.51 -8.34 -18.79
CA THR A 442 -6.93 -8.34 -19.21
C THR A 442 -7.09 -7.87 -20.65
N ASN A 443 -6.29 -6.89 -21.09
CA ASN A 443 -6.30 -6.39 -22.45
C ASN A 443 -5.75 -7.43 -23.43
N ASP A 444 -4.63 -8.08 -23.09
CA ASP A 444 -4.01 -9.13 -23.91
C ASP A 444 -4.94 -10.35 -24.06
N ALA A 445 -5.64 -10.72 -22.97
CA ALA A 445 -6.66 -11.76 -23.01
C ALA A 445 -7.84 -11.40 -23.92
N LYS A 446 -8.28 -10.13 -23.93
CA LYS A 446 -9.32 -9.65 -24.85
C LYS A 446 -8.84 -9.67 -26.29
N PHE A 447 -7.63 -9.19 -26.56
CA PHE A 447 -7.04 -9.20 -27.89
C PHE A 447 -6.91 -10.62 -28.44
N THR A 448 -6.39 -11.54 -27.64
CA THR A 448 -6.22 -12.96 -28.02
C THR A 448 -7.57 -13.62 -28.28
N ALA A 449 -8.55 -13.44 -27.37
CA ALA A 449 -9.89 -13.99 -27.55
C ALA A 449 -10.61 -13.42 -28.79
N ALA A 450 -10.49 -12.11 -29.05
CA ALA A 450 -11.06 -11.47 -30.24
C ALA A 450 -10.40 -12.01 -31.52
N THR A 451 -9.07 -12.16 -31.54
CA THR A 451 -8.33 -12.65 -32.70
C THR A 451 -8.61 -14.13 -33.01
N ASP A 452 -8.65 -14.99 -31.99
CA ASP A 452 -8.98 -16.41 -32.14
C ASP A 452 -10.42 -16.62 -32.63
N THR A 453 -11.36 -15.89 -32.05
CA THR A 453 -12.77 -15.95 -32.48
C THR A 453 -12.95 -15.38 -33.88
N LEU A 454 -12.24 -14.30 -34.23
CA LEU A 454 -12.22 -13.75 -35.58
C LEU A 454 -11.71 -14.77 -36.59
N GLY A 455 -10.60 -15.46 -36.29
CA GLY A 455 -10.06 -16.52 -37.15
C GLY A 455 -11.07 -17.64 -37.41
N ARG A 456 -11.78 -18.08 -36.37
CA ARG A 456 -12.85 -19.10 -36.49
C ARG A 456 -14.03 -18.61 -37.34
N VAL A 457 -14.51 -17.39 -37.09
CA VAL A 457 -15.64 -16.80 -37.84
C VAL A 457 -15.27 -16.58 -39.30
N GLN A 458 -14.04 -16.13 -39.60
CA GLN A 458 -13.56 -15.97 -40.97
C GLN A 458 -13.45 -17.31 -41.72
N ALA A 459 -13.01 -18.38 -41.05
CA ALA A 459 -13.00 -19.72 -41.64
C ALA A 459 -14.41 -20.21 -41.97
N GLN A 460 -15.36 -20.06 -41.03
CA GLN A 460 -16.78 -20.40 -41.26
C GLN A 460 -17.40 -19.56 -42.38
N ARG A 461 -17.02 -18.29 -42.50
CA ARG A 461 -17.48 -17.41 -43.59
C ARG A 461 -16.97 -17.89 -44.94
N ARG A 462 -15.68 -18.25 -45.05
CA ARG A 462 -15.07 -18.78 -46.29
C ARG A 462 -15.74 -20.08 -46.73
N GLU A 463 -16.02 -20.99 -45.79
CA GLU A 463 -16.74 -22.23 -46.06
C GLU A 463 -18.16 -21.95 -46.57
N ALA A 464 -18.91 -21.07 -45.88
CA ALA A 464 -20.26 -20.69 -46.30
C ALA A 464 -20.27 -19.95 -47.66
N GLN A 465 -19.26 -19.15 -47.97
CA GLN A 465 -19.11 -18.50 -49.28
C GLN A 465 -18.82 -19.49 -50.40
N ALA A 466 -17.97 -20.49 -50.18
CA ALA A 466 -17.73 -21.54 -51.16
C ALA A 466 -18.99 -22.38 -51.41
N GLU A 467 -19.76 -22.71 -50.37
CA GLU A 467 -21.05 -23.40 -50.52
C GLU A 467 -22.07 -22.53 -51.27
N LEU A 468 -22.09 -21.22 -50.99
CA LEU A 468 -22.95 -20.26 -51.67
C LEU A 468 -22.65 -20.21 -53.19
N GLU A 469 -21.37 -20.13 -53.58
CA GLU A 469 -20.96 -20.12 -55.00
C GLU A 469 -21.44 -21.37 -55.75
N ILE A 470 -21.31 -22.56 -55.13
CA ILE A 470 -21.78 -23.83 -55.70
C ILE A 470 -23.31 -23.80 -55.87
N VAL A 471 -24.04 -23.33 -54.85
CA VAL A 471 -25.51 -23.29 -54.89
C VAL A 471 -26.00 -22.26 -55.92
N VAL A 472 -25.33 -21.11 -56.06
CA VAL A 472 -25.62 -20.10 -57.11
C VAL A 472 -25.53 -20.74 -58.49
N GLN A 473 -24.43 -21.45 -58.79
CA GLN A 473 -24.25 -22.11 -60.08
C GLN A 473 -25.33 -23.18 -60.33
N SER A 474 -25.60 -24.04 -59.34
CA SER A 474 -26.65 -25.07 -59.47
C SER A 474 -28.04 -24.46 -59.70
N THR A 475 -28.30 -23.30 -59.10
CA THR A 475 -29.58 -22.59 -59.24
C THR A 475 -29.72 -22.01 -60.65
N SER A 476 -28.66 -21.46 -61.24
CA SER A 476 -28.71 -20.94 -62.62
C SER A 476 -28.90 -22.05 -63.65
N GLU A 477 -28.20 -23.19 -63.50
CA GLU A 477 -28.34 -24.35 -64.38
C GLU A 477 -29.77 -24.93 -64.33
N LEU A 478 -30.36 -25.03 -63.12
CA LEU A 478 -31.75 -25.44 -62.95
C LEU A 478 -32.73 -24.44 -63.57
N GLN A 479 -32.44 -23.14 -63.47
CA GLN A 479 -33.26 -22.09 -64.07
C GLN A 479 -33.30 -22.22 -65.60
N GLU A 480 -32.13 -22.30 -66.25
CA GLU A 480 -32.02 -22.45 -67.71
C GLU A 480 -32.70 -23.72 -68.23
N ARG A 481 -32.62 -24.81 -67.47
CA ARG A 481 -33.33 -26.05 -67.81
C ARG A 481 -34.84 -25.87 -67.72
N THR A 482 -35.31 -25.22 -66.66
CA THR A 482 -36.75 -24.94 -66.46
C THR A 482 -37.30 -24.08 -67.60
N ASP A 483 -36.54 -23.08 -68.05
CA ASP A 483 -36.97 -22.18 -69.13
C ASP A 483 -36.99 -22.88 -70.50
N ARG A 484 -36.03 -23.78 -70.77
CA ARG A 484 -36.05 -24.64 -71.97
C ARG A 484 -37.25 -25.58 -72.00
N GLU A 485 -37.53 -26.26 -70.89
CA GLU A 485 -38.66 -27.18 -70.76
C GLU A 485 -40.01 -26.43 -70.95
N ARG A 486 -40.14 -25.21 -70.40
CA ARG A 486 -41.31 -24.34 -70.63
C ARG A 486 -41.45 -23.92 -72.11
N GLY A 487 -40.36 -23.55 -72.76
CA GLY A 487 -40.37 -23.16 -74.18
C GLY A 487 -40.87 -24.27 -75.11
N ARG A 488 -40.39 -25.51 -74.89
CA ARG A 488 -40.81 -26.68 -75.69
C ARG A 488 -42.27 -27.06 -75.48
N ILE A 489 -42.77 -26.95 -74.24
CA ILE A 489 -44.19 -27.17 -73.93
C ILE A 489 -45.06 -26.18 -74.70
N ALA A 490 -44.71 -24.89 -74.71
CA ALA A 490 -45.47 -23.86 -75.42
C ALA A 490 -45.49 -24.08 -76.94
N GLU A 491 -44.39 -24.55 -77.52
CA GLU A 491 -44.31 -24.90 -78.96
C GLU A 491 -45.27 -26.04 -79.32
N LEU A 492 -45.24 -27.14 -78.55
CA LEU A 492 -46.09 -28.31 -78.78
C LEU A 492 -47.58 -28.03 -78.54
N GLU A 493 -47.91 -27.16 -77.59
CA GLU A 493 -49.29 -26.70 -77.36
C GLU A 493 -49.85 -25.89 -78.53
N GLY A 494 -48.98 -25.20 -79.30
CA GLY A 494 -49.38 -24.45 -80.49
C GLY A 494 -49.71 -25.32 -81.71
N LEU A 495 -49.11 -26.52 -81.83
CA LEU A 495 -49.24 -27.40 -83.00
C LEU A 495 -50.45 -28.35 -82.94
N LEU A 496 -50.91 -28.69 -81.73
CA LEU A 496 -51.96 -29.70 -81.50
C LEU A 496 -53.32 -29.39 -82.16
N PRO A 497 -53.84 -28.15 -82.20
CA PRO A 497 -55.17 -27.87 -82.75
C PRO A 497 -55.30 -28.05 -84.27
N ALA A 498 -54.20 -27.86 -85.02
CA ALA A 498 -54.21 -28.00 -86.47
C ALA A 498 -54.31 -29.48 -86.89
N LEU A 499 -53.61 -30.37 -86.17
CA LEU A 499 -53.59 -31.80 -86.43
C LEU A 499 -54.93 -32.49 -86.11
N GLU A 500 -55.71 -31.95 -85.18
CA GLU A 500 -57.04 -32.49 -84.81
C GLU A 500 -58.15 -32.11 -85.80
N ALA A 501 -57.95 -31.05 -86.60
CA ALA A 501 -58.90 -30.64 -87.64
C ALA A 501 -58.84 -31.56 -88.88
N ASP A 502 -57.65 -32.03 -89.25
CA ASP A 502 -57.40 -32.86 -90.44
C ASP A 502 -57.96 -34.31 -90.30
N GLU A 503 -58.10 -34.83 -89.07
CA GLU A 503 -58.63 -36.17 -88.79
C GLU A 503 -60.16 -36.28 -89.00
N ALA A 504 -60.89 -35.17 -88.88
CA ALA A 504 -62.35 -35.15 -88.94
C ALA A 504 -62.92 -35.20 -90.37
N GLU A 505 -62.18 -34.73 -91.38
CA GLU A 505 -62.66 -34.69 -92.77
C GLU A 505 -62.56 -36.05 -93.51
N GLU A 506 -61.63 -36.93 -93.13
CA GLU A 506 -61.34 -38.15 -93.92
C GLU A 506 -62.31 -39.32 -93.67
N VAL A 507 -62.94 -39.40 -92.50
CA VAL A 507 -63.83 -40.52 -92.11
C VAL A 507 -65.13 -40.57 -92.95
N ALA A 508 -65.53 -39.47 -93.58
CA ALA A 508 -66.79 -39.37 -94.35
C ALA A 508 -66.68 -39.87 -95.81
N ALA A 509 -65.48 -39.91 -96.39
CA ALA A 509 -65.29 -40.13 -97.83
C ALA A 509 -65.10 -41.62 -98.23
N ALA A 510 -64.80 -42.51 -97.28
CA ALA A 510 -64.39 -43.90 -97.55
C ALA A 510 -65.53 -44.90 -97.78
N ARG A 511 -66.78 -44.60 -97.39
CA ARG A 511 -67.90 -45.59 -97.39
C ARG A 511 -68.62 -45.82 -98.73
N ARG A 512 -68.44 -44.97 -99.74
CA ARG A 512 -69.30 -44.94 -100.95
C ARG A 512 -68.74 -45.64 -102.20
N ARG A 513 -67.50 -46.17 -102.16
CA ARG A 513 -66.75 -46.50 -103.39
C ARG A 513 -66.40 -47.97 -103.63
N GLY A 514 -66.79 -48.87 -102.72
CA GLY A 514 -66.26 -50.24 -102.70
C GLY A 514 -66.83 -51.27 -103.69
N GLU A 515 -68.02 -51.08 -104.28
CA GLU A 515 -68.79 -52.26 -104.73
C GLU A 515 -68.96 -52.47 -106.25
N VAL A 516 -68.65 -51.50 -107.13
CA VAL A 516 -68.99 -51.63 -108.58
C VAL A 516 -67.79 -51.59 -109.53
N ARG A 517 -66.59 -51.18 -109.08
CA ARG A 517 -65.38 -51.08 -109.94
C ARG A 517 -64.58 -52.39 -110.07
N ALA A 518 -64.81 -53.33 -109.16
CA ALA A 518 -64.00 -54.55 -108.98
C ALA A 518 -64.03 -55.55 -110.16
N GLN A 519 -65.01 -55.47 -111.08
CA GLN A 519 -65.14 -56.46 -112.16
C GLN A 519 -64.52 -56.02 -113.50
N LEU A 520 -64.22 -54.74 -113.70
CA LEU A 520 -63.50 -54.23 -114.89
C LEU A 520 -62.01 -53.94 -114.58
N GLU A 521 -61.67 -53.68 -113.32
CA GLU A 521 -60.26 -53.51 -112.87
C GLU A 521 -59.45 -54.81 -112.91
N ALA A 522 -60.07 -56.01 -112.86
CA ALA A 522 -59.31 -57.26 -112.78
C ALA A 522 -58.41 -57.56 -114.01
N ARG A 523 -58.71 -56.99 -115.20
CA ARG A 523 -57.84 -57.09 -116.38
C ARG A 523 -57.06 -55.81 -116.70
N ALA A 524 -57.52 -54.64 -116.21
CA ALA A 524 -56.74 -53.39 -116.22
C ALA A 524 -55.57 -53.42 -115.21
N ALA A 525 -55.78 -54.05 -114.05
CA ALA A 525 -54.84 -54.14 -112.93
C ALA A 525 -53.63 -55.03 -113.24
N VAL A 526 -53.73 -55.96 -114.20
CA VAL A 526 -52.58 -56.79 -114.59
C VAL A 526 -51.56 -55.98 -115.40
N LEU A 527 -52.02 -55.10 -116.30
CA LEU A 527 -51.14 -54.25 -117.12
C LEU A 527 -50.76 -52.95 -116.38
N GLY A 528 -51.71 -52.29 -115.71
CA GLY A 528 -51.44 -51.12 -114.87
C GLY A 528 -50.67 -51.43 -113.58
N GLY A 529 -50.81 -52.65 -113.03
CA GLY A 529 -50.01 -53.12 -111.90
C GLY A 529 -48.54 -53.29 -112.28
N ARG A 530 -48.25 -53.88 -113.45
CA ARG A 530 -46.88 -53.97 -113.96
C ARG A 530 -46.24 -52.59 -114.21
N ARG A 531 -47.01 -51.57 -114.63
CA ARG A 531 -46.46 -50.22 -114.89
C ARG A 531 -46.22 -49.45 -113.61
N LYS A 532 -47.21 -49.48 -112.72
CA LYS A 532 -47.12 -48.83 -111.41
C LYS A 532 -46.06 -49.50 -110.54
N ASP A 533 -45.85 -50.81 -110.64
CA ASP A 533 -44.78 -51.49 -109.93
C ASP A 533 -43.38 -51.08 -110.42
N VAL A 534 -43.18 -50.89 -111.73
CA VAL A 534 -41.89 -50.42 -112.28
C VAL A 534 -41.66 -48.94 -111.96
N GLU A 535 -42.68 -48.08 -112.07
CA GLU A 535 -42.59 -46.66 -111.73
C GLU A 535 -42.43 -46.42 -110.22
N VAL A 536 -43.15 -47.16 -109.36
CA VAL A 536 -43.01 -47.09 -107.89
C VAL A 536 -41.65 -47.66 -107.46
N ARG A 537 -41.17 -48.77 -108.05
CA ARG A 537 -39.82 -49.28 -107.76
C ARG A 537 -38.75 -48.29 -108.17
N ASN A 538 -38.89 -47.63 -109.32
CA ASN A 538 -37.93 -46.62 -109.78
C ASN A 538 -37.95 -45.37 -108.88
N ALA A 539 -39.13 -44.81 -108.59
CA ALA A 539 -39.28 -43.66 -107.70
C ALA A 539 -38.80 -43.95 -106.26
N ALA A 540 -39.13 -45.13 -105.70
CA ALA A 540 -38.70 -45.55 -104.38
C ALA A 540 -37.18 -45.76 -104.31
N LEU A 541 -36.55 -46.29 -105.37
CA LEU A 541 -35.09 -46.44 -105.43
C LEU A 541 -34.38 -45.09 -105.59
N LEU A 542 -34.94 -44.14 -106.35
CA LEU A 542 -34.40 -42.78 -106.48
C LEU A 542 -34.52 -41.97 -105.18
N GLU A 543 -35.67 -42.03 -104.49
CA GLU A 543 -35.81 -41.39 -103.17
C GLU A 543 -34.88 -42.02 -102.14
N ARG A 544 -34.72 -43.36 -102.16
CA ARG A 544 -33.79 -44.07 -101.29
C ARG A 544 -32.33 -43.71 -101.60
N GLN A 545 -31.96 -43.56 -102.87
CA GLN A 545 -30.65 -43.08 -103.28
C GLN A 545 -30.38 -41.67 -102.71
N GLN A 546 -31.29 -40.72 -102.92
CA GLN A 546 -31.14 -39.34 -102.42
C GLN A 546 -31.14 -39.24 -100.89
N PHE A 547 -31.82 -40.14 -100.19
CA PHE A 547 -31.79 -40.19 -98.73
C PHE A 547 -30.46 -40.74 -98.20
N ILE A 548 -29.95 -41.82 -98.81
CA ILE A 548 -28.65 -42.40 -98.45
C ILE A 548 -27.51 -41.42 -98.75
N GLU A 549 -27.54 -40.73 -99.89
CA GLU A 549 -26.56 -39.70 -100.27
C GLU A 549 -26.52 -38.54 -99.24
N ARG A 550 -27.69 -38.01 -98.84
CA ARG A 550 -27.76 -36.95 -97.82
C ARG A 550 -27.25 -37.41 -96.45
N ARG A 551 -27.57 -38.64 -96.02
CA ARG A 551 -27.04 -39.20 -94.76
C ARG A 551 -25.54 -39.46 -94.83
N LEU A 552 -25.02 -39.91 -95.98
CA LEU A 552 -23.60 -40.13 -96.18
C LEU A 552 -22.83 -38.79 -96.08
N GLU A 553 -23.29 -37.74 -96.77
CA GLU A 553 -22.68 -36.40 -96.68
C GLU A 553 -22.70 -35.81 -95.26
N GLU A 554 -23.76 -36.03 -94.49
CA GLU A 554 -23.84 -35.59 -93.09
C GLU A 554 -22.85 -36.36 -92.20
N THR A 555 -22.72 -37.67 -92.42
CA THR A 555 -21.80 -38.54 -91.68
C THR A 555 -20.34 -38.22 -92.03
N GLU A 556 -20.04 -37.95 -93.29
CA GLU A 556 -18.71 -37.54 -93.77
C GLU A 556 -18.29 -36.17 -93.22
N ARG A 557 -19.20 -35.17 -93.19
CA ARG A 557 -18.93 -33.87 -92.55
C ARG A 557 -18.66 -33.98 -91.04
N ARG A 558 -19.34 -34.90 -90.35
CA ARG A 558 -19.08 -35.20 -88.93
C ARG A 558 -17.72 -35.87 -88.72
N LEU A 559 -17.34 -36.79 -89.61
CA LEU A 559 -16.03 -37.44 -89.60
C LEU A 559 -14.87 -36.44 -89.76
N GLU A 560 -15.00 -35.48 -90.68
CA GLU A 560 -13.97 -34.46 -90.93
C GLU A 560 -13.81 -33.49 -89.74
N ALA A 561 -14.92 -33.07 -89.12
CA ALA A 561 -14.89 -32.24 -87.91
C ALA A 561 -14.25 -32.96 -86.70
N ASP A 562 -14.54 -34.26 -86.53
CA ASP A 562 -13.94 -35.09 -85.47
C ASP A 562 -12.46 -35.38 -85.71
N GLN A 563 -11.99 -35.42 -86.96
CA GLN A 563 -10.59 -35.63 -87.31
C GLN A 563 -9.72 -34.41 -86.92
N VAL A 564 -10.19 -33.19 -87.17
CA VAL A 564 -9.53 -31.96 -86.69
C VAL A 564 -9.52 -31.90 -85.15
N ALA A 565 -10.61 -32.33 -84.50
CA ALA A 565 -10.68 -32.42 -83.04
C ALA A 565 -9.66 -33.44 -82.47
N ARG A 566 -9.39 -34.54 -83.18
CA ARG A 566 -8.38 -35.55 -82.80
C ARG A 566 -6.95 -35.03 -82.89
N GLU A 567 -6.59 -34.30 -83.94
CA GLU A 567 -5.25 -33.72 -84.07
C GLU A 567 -4.98 -32.72 -82.94
N GLN A 568 -5.95 -31.86 -82.63
CA GLN A 568 -5.84 -30.93 -81.51
C GLN A 568 -5.80 -31.64 -80.14
N ALA A 569 -6.55 -32.74 -79.97
CA ALA A 569 -6.52 -33.54 -78.75
C ALA A 569 -5.19 -34.29 -78.59
N ALA A 570 -4.57 -34.76 -79.69
CA ALA A 570 -3.27 -35.42 -79.69
C ALA A 570 -2.14 -34.45 -79.31
N GLU A 571 -2.14 -33.23 -79.85
CA GLU A 571 -1.18 -32.18 -79.46
C GLU A 571 -1.32 -31.80 -77.98
N ARG A 572 -2.55 -31.58 -77.50
CA ARG A 572 -2.81 -31.30 -76.08
C ARG A 572 -2.36 -32.45 -75.18
N ARG A 573 -2.57 -33.69 -75.60
CA ARG A 573 -2.10 -34.88 -74.86
C ARG A 573 -0.58 -34.90 -74.75
N GLN A 574 0.13 -34.63 -75.85
CA GLN A 574 1.60 -34.58 -75.85
C GLN A 574 2.13 -33.47 -74.93
N GLN A 575 1.47 -32.30 -74.90
CA GLN A 575 1.81 -31.21 -73.99
C GLN A 575 1.59 -31.59 -72.51
N ILE A 576 0.47 -32.25 -72.19
CA ILE A 576 0.16 -32.73 -70.83
C ILE A 576 1.18 -33.79 -70.38
N GLU A 577 1.56 -34.73 -71.25
CA GLU A 577 2.56 -35.76 -70.94
C GLU A 577 3.97 -35.16 -70.71
N ALA A 578 4.37 -34.18 -71.52
CA ALA A 578 5.63 -33.46 -71.32
C ALA A 578 5.63 -32.66 -70.00
N ALA A 579 4.51 -32.02 -69.65
CA ALA A 579 4.34 -31.30 -68.39
C ALA A 579 4.39 -32.24 -67.18
N LEU A 580 3.73 -33.40 -67.23
CA LEU A 580 3.81 -34.44 -66.19
C LEU A 580 5.27 -34.92 -66.00
N GLY A 581 5.99 -35.19 -67.09
CA GLY A 581 7.40 -35.59 -67.02
C GLY A 581 8.35 -34.50 -66.49
N ALA A 582 7.99 -33.22 -66.61
CA ALA A 582 8.72 -32.12 -65.96
C ALA A 582 8.39 -32.01 -64.47
N ILE A 583 7.12 -32.17 -64.10
CA ILE A 583 6.65 -32.15 -62.70
C ILE A 583 7.29 -33.29 -61.91
N ASP A 584 7.36 -34.51 -62.46
CA ASP A 584 7.97 -35.66 -61.78
C ASP A 584 9.47 -35.44 -61.50
N ARG A 585 10.21 -34.84 -62.44
CA ARG A 585 11.62 -34.49 -62.25
C ARG A 585 11.82 -33.43 -61.17
N LEU A 586 10.97 -32.40 -61.15
CA LEU A 586 10.99 -31.37 -60.11
C LEU A 586 10.61 -31.93 -58.73
N ALA A 587 9.63 -32.84 -58.68
CA ALA A 587 9.21 -33.50 -57.44
C ALA A 587 10.35 -34.34 -56.85
N ALA A 588 11.07 -35.09 -57.68
CA ALA A 588 12.24 -35.87 -57.24
C ALA A 588 13.38 -34.97 -56.69
N LEU A 589 13.62 -33.82 -57.31
CA LEU A 589 14.64 -32.86 -56.85
C LEU A 589 14.27 -32.24 -55.50
N VAL A 590 13.01 -31.80 -55.37
CA VAL A 590 12.50 -31.21 -54.11
C VAL A 590 12.53 -32.24 -52.99
N ASP A 591 12.15 -33.49 -53.25
CA ASP A 591 12.17 -34.54 -52.23
C ASP A 591 13.59 -34.89 -51.78
N THR A 592 14.55 -34.97 -52.72
CA THR A 592 15.97 -35.17 -52.38
C THR A 592 16.48 -34.07 -51.46
N ARG A 593 16.15 -32.80 -51.75
CA ARG A 593 16.58 -31.67 -50.93
C ARG A 593 15.87 -31.63 -49.58
N ARG A 594 14.58 -32.02 -49.54
CA ARG A 594 13.81 -32.15 -48.30
C ARG A 594 14.46 -33.17 -47.35
N VAL A 595 14.89 -34.33 -47.86
CA VAL A 595 15.58 -35.34 -47.06
C VAL A 595 16.90 -34.81 -46.48
N THR A 596 17.68 -34.05 -47.26
CA THR A 596 18.92 -33.41 -46.75
C THR A 596 18.62 -32.40 -45.64
N ILE A 597 17.61 -31.54 -45.82
CA ILE A 597 17.20 -30.54 -44.83
C ILE A 597 16.70 -31.21 -43.55
N GLU A 598 15.93 -32.31 -43.66
CA GLU A 598 15.45 -33.07 -42.50
C GLU A 598 16.60 -33.72 -41.71
N ALA A 599 17.62 -34.24 -42.40
CA ALA A 599 18.82 -34.78 -41.75
C ALA A 599 19.64 -33.69 -41.05
N GLU A 600 19.81 -32.53 -41.67
CA GLU A 600 20.53 -31.39 -41.07
C GLU A 600 19.77 -30.83 -39.85
N LEU A 601 18.44 -30.72 -39.94
CA LEU A 601 17.59 -30.32 -38.80
C LEU A 601 17.71 -31.29 -37.63
N ALA A 602 17.71 -32.60 -37.89
CA ALA A 602 17.90 -33.61 -36.85
C ALA A 602 19.27 -33.45 -36.15
N SER A 603 20.33 -33.19 -36.92
CA SER A 603 21.67 -32.96 -36.36
C SER A 603 21.76 -31.69 -35.49
N LEU A 604 21.09 -30.60 -35.91
CA LEU A 604 21.04 -29.35 -35.16
C LEU A 604 20.20 -29.49 -33.88
N HIS A 605 19.08 -30.22 -33.93
CA HIS A 605 18.31 -30.55 -32.74
C HIS A 605 19.12 -31.36 -31.73
N GLU A 606 19.91 -32.34 -32.19
CA GLU A 606 20.76 -33.12 -31.31
C GLU A 606 21.90 -32.27 -30.71
N ALA A 607 22.53 -31.40 -31.50
CA ALA A 607 23.53 -30.45 -31.02
C ALA A 607 22.94 -29.49 -29.96
N ARG A 608 21.76 -28.91 -30.21
CA ARG A 608 21.05 -28.04 -29.25
C ARG A 608 20.68 -28.79 -27.97
N ARG A 609 20.25 -30.05 -28.08
CA ARG A 609 19.95 -30.89 -26.92
C ARG A 609 21.20 -31.13 -26.06
N ARG A 610 22.33 -31.50 -26.67
CA ARG A 610 23.61 -31.69 -25.96
C ARG A 610 24.05 -30.40 -25.26
N GLN A 611 23.97 -29.26 -25.95
CA GLN A 611 24.28 -27.96 -25.34
C GLN A 611 23.36 -27.65 -24.15
N THR A 612 22.06 -27.93 -24.28
CA THR A 612 21.09 -27.71 -23.20
C THR A 612 21.39 -28.61 -21.99
N ASP A 613 21.71 -29.89 -22.23
CA ASP A 613 22.02 -30.85 -21.17
C ASP A 613 23.36 -30.52 -20.47
N GLU A 614 24.36 -30.05 -21.22
CA GLU A 614 25.63 -29.58 -20.66
C GLU A 614 25.46 -28.29 -19.85
N VAL A 615 24.71 -27.30 -20.36
CA VAL A 615 24.38 -26.07 -19.60
C VAL A 615 23.64 -26.43 -18.31
N ARG A 616 22.64 -27.32 -18.38
CA ARG A 616 21.95 -27.83 -17.18
C ARG A 616 22.91 -28.48 -16.19
N GLY A 617 23.87 -29.27 -16.65
CA GLY A 617 24.89 -29.88 -15.81
C GLY A 617 25.81 -28.87 -15.13
N ILE A 618 26.20 -27.79 -15.82
CA ILE A 618 26.98 -26.69 -15.24
C ILE A 618 26.13 -25.92 -14.21
N THR A 619 24.88 -25.59 -14.53
CA THR A 619 23.96 -24.88 -13.61
C THR A 619 23.71 -25.69 -12.34
N GLN A 620 23.52 -27.01 -12.44
CA GLN A 620 23.37 -27.89 -11.26
C GLN A 620 24.63 -27.87 -10.37
N ARG A 621 25.83 -27.95 -10.97
CA ARG A 621 27.10 -27.85 -10.22
C ARG A 621 27.25 -26.49 -9.55
N LEU A 622 26.87 -25.41 -10.23
CA LEU A 622 26.89 -24.04 -9.69
C LEU A 622 25.95 -23.90 -8.49
N ASP A 623 24.71 -24.39 -8.61
CA ASP A 623 23.72 -24.34 -7.54
C ASP A 623 24.15 -25.15 -6.32
N GLU A 624 24.74 -26.33 -6.54
CA GLU A 624 25.29 -27.17 -5.47
C GLU A 624 26.47 -26.50 -4.77
N ALA A 625 27.39 -25.88 -5.52
CA ALA A 625 28.51 -25.14 -4.95
C ALA A 625 28.04 -23.92 -4.14
N ARG A 626 27.05 -23.17 -4.64
CA ARG A 626 26.42 -22.04 -3.92
C ARG A 626 25.74 -22.50 -2.63
N ARG A 627 24.99 -23.60 -2.65
CA ARG A 627 24.34 -24.15 -1.44
C ARG A 627 25.36 -24.57 -0.40
N ARG A 628 26.42 -25.27 -0.81
CA ARG A 628 27.51 -25.68 0.10
C ARG A 628 28.24 -24.49 0.70
N ARG A 629 28.47 -23.43 -0.11
CA ARG A 629 29.07 -22.19 0.39
C ARG A 629 28.20 -21.54 1.48
N VAL A 630 26.91 -21.39 1.24
CA VAL A 630 25.98 -20.81 2.23
C VAL A 630 25.94 -21.65 3.51
N ALA A 631 25.99 -22.98 3.39
CA ALA A 631 26.05 -23.86 4.56
C ALA A 631 27.36 -23.68 5.35
N ALA A 632 28.51 -23.63 4.67
CA ALA A 632 29.81 -23.40 5.29
C ALA A 632 29.93 -22.01 5.93
N ASP A 633 29.35 -20.97 5.32
CA ASP A 633 29.29 -19.62 5.89
C ASP A 633 28.48 -19.60 7.20
N ARG A 634 27.33 -20.28 7.23
CA ARG A 634 26.51 -20.42 8.45
C ARG A 634 27.22 -21.20 9.55
N GLU A 635 27.94 -22.26 9.19
CA GLU A 635 28.70 -23.04 10.16
C GLU A 635 29.85 -22.21 10.75
N LEU A 636 30.54 -21.41 9.93
CA LEU A 636 31.59 -20.50 10.38
C LEU A 636 31.03 -19.44 11.33
N GLU A 637 29.87 -18.86 11.03
CA GLU A 637 29.19 -17.90 11.90
C GLU A 637 28.81 -18.54 13.24
N GLY A 638 28.21 -19.74 13.23
CA GLY A 638 27.89 -20.48 14.45
C GLY A 638 29.11 -20.94 15.25
N ILE A 639 30.27 -21.17 14.62
CA ILE A 639 31.54 -21.40 15.33
C ILE A 639 32.04 -20.10 15.98
N ARG A 640 31.96 -18.96 15.28
CA ARG A 640 32.38 -17.65 15.82
C ARG A 640 31.53 -17.22 17.00
N GLU A 641 30.22 -17.39 16.93
CA GLU A 641 29.32 -17.09 18.05
C GLU A 641 29.63 -17.95 19.28
N ARG A 642 29.90 -19.25 19.07
CA ARG A 642 30.29 -20.15 20.16
C ARG A 642 31.65 -19.78 20.76
N SER A 643 32.62 -19.42 19.93
CA SER A 643 33.92 -18.94 20.41
C SER A 643 33.75 -17.68 21.25
N HIS A 644 33.01 -16.69 20.73
CA HIS A 644 32.75 -15.44 21.44
C HIS A 644 32.00 -15.67 22.77
N LYS A 645 31.06 -16.63 22.80
CA LYS A 645 30.39 -17.02 24.03
C LYS A 645 31.35 -17.64 25.05
N VAL A 646 32.24 -18.53 24.61
CA VAL A 646 33.26 -19.11 25.48
C VAL A 646 34.21 -18.03 26.01
N ASP A 647 34.60 -17.07 25.16
CA ASP A 647 35.46 -15.94 25.57
C ASP A 647 34.78 -15.06 26.63
N ILE A 648 33.47 -14.81 26.49
CA ILE A 648 32.66 -14.11 27.51
C ILE A 648 32.56 -14.92 28.80
N ASP A 649 32.22 -16.21 28.71
CA ASP A 649 32.06 -17.08 29.88
C ASP A 649 33.39 -17.23 30.65
N GLU A 650 34.52 -17.28 29.93
CA GLU A 650 35.86 -17.26 30.53
C GLU A 650 36.16 -15.93 31.21
N ALA A 651 35.88 -14.80 30.55
CA ALA A 651 36.07 -13.47 31.14
C ALA A 651 35.19 -13.27 32.38
N GLU A 652 33.93 -13.73 32.36
CA GLU A 652 33.03 -13.69 33.50
C GLU A 652 33.54 -14.58 34.64
N SER A 653 33.98 -15.80 34.34
CA SER A 653 34.53 -16.72 35.35
C SER A 653 35.81 -16.16 35.98
N ARG A 654 36.68 -15.54 35.18
CA ARG A 654 37.90 -14.88 35.64
C ARG A 654 37.59 -13.69 36.55
N LEU A 655 36.65 -12.83 36.15
CA LEU A 655 36.20 -11.70 36.96
C LEU A 655 35.56 -12.17 38.27
N ARG A 656 34.73 -13.22 38.23
CA ARG A 656 34.13 -13.81 39.44
C ARG A 656 35.21 -14.37 40.36
N LEU A 657 36.21 -15.06 39.82
CA LEU A 657 37.34 -15.56 40.61
C LEU A 657 38.10 -14.41 41.26
N GLU A 658 38.47 -13.38 40.49
CA GLU A 658 39.15 -12.18 41.00
C GLU A 658 38.32 -11.46 42.07
N THR A 659 37.01 -11.35 41.86
CA THR A 659 36.08 -10.76 42.84
C THR A 659 36.03 -11.56 44.13
N VAL A 660 36.01 -12.90 44.04
CA VAL A 660 36.02 -13.79 45.21
C VAL A 660 37.37 -13.73 45.93
N GLU A 661 38.48 -13.70 45.19
CA GLU A 661 39.81 -13.54 45.76
C GLU A 661 39.97 -12.18 46.46
N GLU A 662 39.51 -11.09 45.84
CA GLU A 662 39.56 -9.75 46.44
C GLU A 662 38.60 -9.63 47.62
N SER A 663 37.39 -10.18 47.55
CA SER A 663 36.46 -10.27 48.68
C SER A 663 37.07 -11.08 49.83
N THR A 664 37.74 -12.21 49.54
CA THR A 664 38.44 -13.01 50.56
C THR A 664 39.55 -12.18 51.23
N ARG A 665 40.36 -11.47 50.44
CA ARG A 665 41.40 -10.57 50.99
C ARG A 665 40.80 -9.42 51.80
N ARG A 666 39.68 -8.86 51.37
CA ARG A 666 39.05 -7.68 51.98
C ARG A 666 38.27 -8.00 53.25
N GLU A 667 37.49 -9.09 53.22
CA GLU A 667 36.58 -9.46 54.32
C GLU A 667 37.27 -10.31 55.38
N LEU A 668 38.21 -11.18 54.98
CA LEU A 668 38.91 -12.10 55.88
C LEU A 668 40.37 -11.71 56.14
N GLU A 669 40.86 -10.62 55.55
CA GLU A 669 42.24 -10.10 55.69
C GLU A 669 43.33 -11.17 55.48
N THR A 670 43.05 -12.17 54.63
CA THR A 670 43.88 -13.37 54.44
C THR A 670 43.97 -13.72 52.94
N GLU A 671 45.07 -14.34 52.53
CA GLU A 671 45.24 -14.83 51.16
C GLU A 671 44.37 -16.08 50.87
N PRO A 672 43.79 -16.24 49.67
CA PRO A 672 42.86 -17.33 49.35
C PRO A 672 43.38 -18.73 49.65
N ASP A 673 44.66 -18.99 49.34
CA ASP A 673 45.30 -20.29 49.60
C ASP A 673 45.39 -20.61 51.10
N VAL A 674 45.58 -19.58 51.93
CA VAL A 674 45.65 -19.71 53.39
C VAL A 674 44.25 -19.93 53.98
N ALA A 675 43.24 -19.25 53.44
CA ALA A 675 41.85 -19.46 53.82
C ALA A 675 41.34 -20.87 53.47
N LEU A 676 41.72 -21.39 52.30
CA LEU A 676 41.39 -22.76 51.86
C LEU A 676 42.12 -23.84 52.68
N ALA A 677 43.31 -23.54 53.19
CA ALA A 677 44.10 -24.44 54.03
C ALA A 677 43.71 -24.39 55.53
N ALA A 678 42.83 -23.46 55.93
CA ALA A 678 42.40 -23.32 57.31
C ALA A 678 41.57 -24.53 57.79
N VAL A 679 41.77 -24.95 59.04
CA VAL A 679 41.00 -26.05 59.63
C VAL A 679 39.56 -25.60 59.87
N GLU A 680 38.59 -26.33 59.30
CA GLU A 680 37.18 -26.02 59.47
C GLU A 680 36.77 -26.08 60.96
N PRO A 681 36.14 -25.03 61.50
CA PRO A 681 35.64 -25.05 62.87
C PRO A 681 34.47 -26.04 63.00
N PRO A 682 34.29 -26.67 64.18
CA PRO A 682 33.22 -27.64 64.37
C PRO A 682 31.85 -26.96 64.23
N LEU A 683 31.10 -27.35 63.20
CA LEU A 683 29.74 -26.90 62.94
C LEU A 683 28.72 -27.85 63.58
N PRO A 684 27.62 -27.34 64.17
CA PRO A 684 26.51 -28.18 64.61
C PRO A 684 25.92 -28.99 63.44
N GLU A 685 25.55 -30.25 63.68
CA GLU A 685 25.01 -31.16 62.66
C GLU A 685 23.77 -30.55 61.97
N GLY A 686 23.83 -30.41 60.64
CA GLY A 686 22.72 -29.90 59.83
C GLY A 686 22.69 -28.38 59.61
N VAL A 687 23.63 -27.60 60.16
CA VAL A 687 23.71 -26.14 59.93
C VAL A 687 24.75 -25.81 58.85
N PRO A 688 24.36 -25.16 57.74
CA PRO A 688 25.31 -24.71 56.73
C PRO A 688 26.22 -23.61 57.28
N ALA A 689 27.50 -23.65 56.94
CA ALA A 689 28.50 -22.66 57.40
C ALA A 689 28.07 -21.21 57.15
N GLN A 690 27.46 -20.92 56.00
CA GLN A 690 26.96 -19.58 55.65
C GLN A 690 25.85 -19.08 56.58
N THR A 691 24.95 -19.97 57.04
CA THR A 691 23.90 -19.60 57.98
C THR A 691 24.50 -19.24 59.32
N ARG A 692 25.52 -20.01 59.77
CA ARG A 692 26.23 -19.72 61.01
C ARG A 692 27.00 -18.40 60.95
N VAL A 693 27.65 -18.10 59.82
CA VAL A 693 28.32 -16.80 59.61
C VAL A 693 27.31 -15.65 59.68
N LYS A 694 26.15 -15.76 59.00
CA LYS A 694 25.09 -14.74 59.07
C LYS A 694 24.53 -14.54 60.47
N ASP A 695 24.35 -15.61 61.23
CA ASP A 695 23.89 -15.50 62.62
C ASP A 695 24.94 -14.80 63.49
N LEU A 696 26.22 -15.13 63.32
CA LEU A 696 27.32 -14.48 64.04
C LEU A 696 27.51 -13.02 63.63
N GLU A 697 27.42 -12.69 62.33
CA GLU A 697 27.44 -11.30 61.85
C GLU A 697 26.23 -10.52 62.33
N ARG A 698 25.06 -11.16 62.43
CA ARG A 698 23.86 -10.54 62.99
C ARG A 698 24.04 -10.30 64.49
N GLU A 699 24.58 -11.25 65.24
CA GLU A 699 24.95 -11.07 66.66
C GLU A 699 25.97 -9.93 66.81
N LEU A 700 26.98 -9.86 65.94
CA LEU A 700 28.01 -8.82 65.93
C LEU A 700 27.44 -7.42 65.56
N ARG A 701 26.53 -7.35 64.58
CA ARG A 701 25.82 -6.11 64.23
C ARG A 701 24.84 -5.67 65.31
N LEU A 702 24.16 -6.62 65.97
CA LEU A 702 23.28 -6.35 67.10
C LEU A 702 24.06 -5.80 68.30
N LEU A 703 25.30 -6.26 68.50
CA LEU A 703 26.21 -5.69 69.51
C LEU A 703 26.60 -4.25 69.21
N GLY A 704 26.66 -3.88 67.92
CA GLY A 704 27.01 -2.53 67.48
C GLY A 704 28.44 -2.11 67.86
N PRO A 705 28.85 -0.87 67.56
CA PRO A 705 30.15 -0.38 68.00
C PRO A 705 30.18 -0.30 69.54
N ILE A 706 31.09 -1.06 70.16
CA ILE A 706 31.30 -1.04 71.60
C ILE A 706 31.85 0.34 71.97
N ASN A 707 31.02 1.17 72.61
CA ASN A 707 31.41 2.52 73.03
C ASN A 707 32.13 2.44 74.40
N PRO A 708 33.46 2.65 74.46
CA PRO A 708 34.23 2.54 75.70
C PRO A 708 33.94 3.68 76.69
N LEU A 709 33.33 4.78 76.23
CA LEU A 709 32.87 5.91 77.05
C LEU A 709 31.41 5.76 77.50
N ALA A 710 30.72 4.70 77.08
CA ALA A 710 29.28 4.51 77.33
C ALA A 710 28.91 4.56 78.82
N LEU A 711 29.80 4.11 79.71
CA LEU A 711 29.54 4.13 81.14
C LEU A 711 29.56 5.57 81.70
N GLU A 712 30.50 6.39 81.24
CA GLU A 712 30.61 7.80 81.63
C GLU A 712 29.50 8.64 81.00
N GLU A 713 29.20 8.40 79.71
CA GLU A 713 28.09 9.03 79.01
C GLU A 713 26.74 8.63 79.60
N PHE A 714 26.53 7.37 79.98
CA PHE A 714 25.30 6.92 80.64
C PHE A 714 25.06 7.67 81.94
N ASN A 715 26.09 7.83 82.79
CA ASN A 715 25.95 8.57 84.04
C ASN A 715 25.61 10.05 83.79
N ALA A 716 26.30 10.71 82.84
CA ALA A 716 26.01 12.10 82.48
C ALA A 716 24.62 12.28 81.82
N LEU A 717 24.20 11.34 80.97
CA LEU A 717 22.87 11.29 80.35
C LEU A 717 21.78 11.02 81.38
N GLN A 718 22.04 10.20 82.39
CA GLN A 718 21.08 9.90 83.46
C GLN A 718 20.83 11.13 84.34
N GLU A 719 21.89 11.88 84.71
CA GLU A 719 21.73 13.15 85.43
C GLU A 719 20.96 14.18 84.58
N ARG A 720 21.29 14.29 83.29
CA ARG A 720 20.58 15.19 82.36
C ARG A 720 19.13 14.76 82.13
N HIS A 721 18.86 13.46 82.03
CA HIS A 721 17.51 12.92 81.89
C HIS A 721 16.68 13.29 83.11
N LYS A 722 17.22 13.03 84.32
CA LYS A 722 16.53 13.37 85.56
C LYS A 722 16.23 14.87 85.65
N PHE A 723 17.20 15.72 85.31
CA PHE A 723 16.99 17.17 85.24
C PHE A 723 15.89 17.58 84.24
N LEU A 724 15.92 17.02 83.02
CA LEU A 724 14.92 17.32 81.99
C LEU A 724 13.54 16.77 82.31
N GLU A 725 13.47 15.61 82.97
CA GLU A 725 12.23 14.99 83.42
C GLU A 725 11.57 15.84 84.50
N ASP A 726 12.34 16.33 85.48
CA ASP A 726 11.87 17.29 86.49
C ASP A 726 11.36 18.59 85.82
N GLN A 727 12.07 19.15 84.83
CA GLN A 727 11.61 20.34 84.10
C GLN A 727 10.35 20.07 83.24
N LEU A 728 10.25 18.89 82.64
CA LEU A 728 9.09 18.50 81.84
C LEU A 728 7.85 18.34 82.72
N GLU A 729 8.00 17.74 83.91
CA GLU A 729 6.95 17.61 84.91
C GLU A 729 6.42 19.01 85.31
N ASP A 730 7.33 19.94 85.63
CA ASP A 730 7.01 21.32 86.02
C ASP A 730 6.26 22.08 84.91
N VAL A 731 6.69 21.95 83.65
CA VAL A 731 6.00 22.55 82.49
C VAL A 731 4.62 21.91 82.28
N LYS A 732 4.48 20.59 82.43
CA LYS A 732 3.19 19.90 82.30
C LYS A 732 2.22 20.35 83.40
N GLU A 733 2.71 20.54 84.62
CA GLU A 733 1.93 21.05 85.74
C GLU A 733 1.50 22.50 85.51
N THR A 734 2.44 23.38 85.16
CA THR A 734 2.17 24.78 84.81
C THR A 734 1.12 24.90 83.70
N ARG A 735 1.21 24.06 82.65
CA ARG A 735 0.21 24.02 81.58
C ARG A 735 -1.18 23.62 82.10
N ARG A 736 -1.26 22.61 82.97
CA ARG A 736 -2.54 22.18 83.58
C ARG A 736 -3.14 23.26 84.46
N GLU A 737 -2.31 24.05 85.14
CA GLU A 737 -2.75 25.21 85.91
C GLU A 737 -3.27 26.33 85.02
N LEU A 738 -2.51 26.73 84.00
CA LEU A 738 -2.93 27.75 83.04
C LEU A 738 -4.24 27.38 82.34
N SER A 739 -4.40 26.12 81.90
CA SER A 739 -5.67 25.68 81.30
C SER A 739 -6.85 25.74 82.28
N ARG A 740 -6.64 25.53 83.58
CA ARG A 740 -7.69 25.72 84.60
C ARG A 740 -8.04 27.19 84.76
N VAL A 741 -7.04 28.08 84.77
CA VAL A 741 -7.24 29.53 84.85
C VAL A 741 -7.99 30.05 83.62
N ILE A 742 -7.61 29.61 82.41
CA ILE A 742 -8.29 29.99 81.17
C ILE A 742 -9.77 29.59 81.22
N LYS A 743 -10.08 28.34 81.60
CA LYS A 743 -11.48 27.90 81.73
C LYS A 743 -12.28 28.70 82.75
N ALA A 744 -11.67 29.07 83.87
CA ALA A 744 -12.32 29.90 84.87
C ALA A 744 -12.60 31.31 84.34
N ILE A 745 -11.64 31.90 83.62
CA ILE A 745 -11.81 33.20 82.96
C ILE A 745 -12.87 33.14 81.85
N ASP A 746 -12.86 32.11 81.01
CA ASP A 746 -13.84 31.94 79.94
C ASP A 746 -15.27 31.86 80.52
N THR A 747 -15.45 31.11 81.61
CA THR A 747 -16.76 31.01 82.31
C THR A 747 -17.20 32.37 82.86
N GLU A 748 -16.27 33.15 83.42
CA GLU A 748 -16.55 34.50 83.91
C GLU A 748 -16.90 35.45 82.75
N ILE A 749 -16.18 35.39 81.63
CA ILE A 749 -16.46 36.20 80.43
C ILE A 749 -17.83 35.85 79.87
N GLU A 750 -18.18 34.58 79.77
CA GLU A 750 -19.49 34.12 79.31
C GLU A 750 -20.61 34.68 80.19
N SER A 751 -20.46 34.64 81.52
CA SER A 751 -21.42 35.22 82.46
C SER A 751 -21.55 36.74 82.30
N VAL A 752 -20.43 37.47 82.29
CA VAL A 752 -20.42 38.94 82.15
C VAL A 752 -21.00 39.37 80.81
N PHE A 753 -20.72 38.64 79.73
CA PHE A 753 -21.28 38.91 78.42
C PHE A 753 -22.80 38.64 78.38
N ALA A 754 -23.26 37.52 78.94
CA ALA A 754 -24.67 37.18 78.98
C ALA A 754 -25.49 38.24 79.75
N ASP A 755 -25.00 38.65 80.92
CA ASP A 755 -25.62 39.68 81.75
C ASP A 755 -25.64 41.04 81.02
N ALA A 756 -24.50 41.47 80.47
CA ALA A 756 -24.42 42.72 79.71
C ALA A 756 -25.32 42.72 78.47
N PHE A 757 -25.38 41.60 77.73
CA PHE A 757 -26.26 41.47 76.57
C PHE A 757 -27.74 41.57 76.97
N ALA A 758 -28.15 40.89 78.05
CA ALA A 758 -29.52 40.93 78.55
C ALA A 758 -29.93 42.36 78.96
N ASP A 759 -29.04 43.09 79.63
CA ASP A 759 -29.24 44.48 80.02
C ASP A 759 -29.37 45.41 78.80
N VAL A 760 -28.44 45.31 77.84
CA VAL A 760 -28.46 46.13 76.62
C VAL A 760 -29.71 45.81 75.78
N ALA A 761 -30.08 44.55 75.63
CA ALA A 761 -31.27 44.14 74.89
C ALA A 761 -32.56 44.73 75.52
N THR A 762 -32.65 44.71 76.86
CA THR A 762 -33.79 45.28 77.58
C THR A 762 -33.87 46.80 77.42
N HIS A 763 -32.75 47.50 77.55
CA HIS A 763 -32.70 48.95 77.33
C HIS A 763 -32.98 49.33 75.88
N PHE A 764 -32.48 48.55 74.92
CA PHE A 764 -32.71 48.78 73.50
C PHE A 764 -34.21 48.68 73.17
N THR A 765 -34.90 47.64 73.62
CA THR A 765 -36.35 47.50 73.39
C THR A 765 -37.14 48.66 73.99
N LYS A 766 -36.78 49.15 75.19
CA LYS A 766 -37.42 50.31 75.83
C LYS A 766 -37.18 51.62 75.06
N LEU A 767 -35.92 51.93 74.75
CA LEU A 767 -35.53 53.16 74.06
C LEU A 767 -36.07 53.20 72.63
N PHE A 768 -36.06 52.06 71.94
CA PHE A 768 -36.65 51.95 70.60
C PHE A 768 -38.17 52.22 70.63
N GLY A 769 -38.88 51.68 71.62
CA GLY A 769 -40.32 51.93 71.80
C GLY A 769 -40.65 53.39 72.12
N MET A 770 -39.77 54.10 72.82
CA MET A 770 -39.92 55.53 73.07
C MET A 770 -39.72 56.36 71.79
N LEU A 771 -38.68 56.05 71.01
CA LEU A 771 -38.38 56.75 69.76
C LEU A 771 -39.43 56.49 68.67
N PHE A 772 -40.01 55.28 68.64
CA PHE A 772 -41.04 54.90 67.67
C PHE A 772 -42.31 54.43 68.36
N PRO A 773 -43.27 55.33 68.67
CA PRO A 773 -44.56 54.95 69.24
C PRO A 773 -45.28 53.91 68.34
N GLY A 774 -45.52 52.71 68.88
CA GLY A 774 -46.11 51.57 68.15
C GLY A 774 -45.13 50.71 67.33
N GLY A 775 -43.83 50.98 67.39
CA GLY A 775 -42.77 50.14 66.83
C GLY A 775 -42.18 49.15 67.85
N GLN A 776 -41.46 48.13 67.37
CA GLN A 776 -40.75 47.16 68.21
C GLN A 776 -39.32 46.94 67.70
N GLY A 777 -38.35 46.93 68.62
CA GLY A 777 -36.94 46.63 68.33
C GLY A 777 -36.41 45.55 69.27
N LYS A 778 -35.61 44.62 68.74
CA LYS A 778 -35.02 43.52 69.49
C LYS A 778 -33.57 43.27 69.04
N LEU A 779 -32.71 42.90 69.99
CA LEU A 779 -31.37 42.36 69.72
C LEU A 779 -31.41 40.84 69.75
N VAL A 780 -30.76 40.20 68.78
CA VAL A 780 -30.70 38.74 68.65
C VAL A 780 -29.25 38.30 68.48
N LEU A 781 -28.84 37.27 69.21
CA LEU A 781 -27.54 36.63 69.04
C LEU A 781 -27.58 35.73 67.81
N THR A 782 -26.55 35.80 66.96
CA THR A 782 -26.46 34.94 65.77
C THR A 782 -26.26 33.47 66.14
N ASP A 783 -25.52 33.19 67.22
CA ASP A 783 -25.29 31.85 67.75
C ASP A 783 -25.43 31.82 69.28
N PRO A 784 -26.63 31.49 69.80
CA PRO A 784 -26.88 31.50 71.24
C PRO A 784 -26.09 30.47 72.05
N GLU A 785 -25.52 29.43 71.42
CA GLU A 785 -24.79 28.37 72.14
C GLU A 785 -23.30 28.69 72.34
N ASN A 786 -22.77 29.72 71.68
CA ASN A 786 -21.35 30.10 71.76
C ASN A 786 -21.19 31.60 72.02
N LEU A 787 -21.33 31.99 73.30
CA LEU A 787 -21.31 33.39 73.73
C LEU A 787 -19.97 34.10 73.46
N LEU A 788 -18.85 33.37 73.43
CA LEU A 788 -17.52 33.96 73.19
C LEU A 788 -17.28 34.35 71.72
N ASN A 789 -17.98 33.72 70.77
CA ASN A 789 -17.76 33.93 69.33
C ASN A 789 -19.03 34.38 68.56
N THR A 790 -20.16 34.60 69.24
CA THR A 790 -21.41 35.03 68.60
C THR A 790 -21.38 36.50 68.16
N GLY A 791 -22.03 36.80 67.04
CA GLY A 791 -22.39 38.16 66.63
C GLY A 791 -23.72 38.62 67.24
N ILE A 792 -24.00 39.93 67.12
CA ILE A 792 -25.26 40.56 67.54
C ILE A 792 -25.95 41.17 66.30
N GLU A 793 -27.18 40.74 66.01
CA GLU A 793 -28.05 41.33 64.99
C GLU A 793 -29.10 42.25 65.62
N VAL A 794 -29.35 43.38 64.96
CA VAL A 794 -30.34 44.40 65.37
C VAL A 794 -31.57 44.29 64.49
N GLU A 795 -32.69 43.87 65.05
CA GLU A 795 -33.99 43.83 64.38
C GLU A 795 -34.85 45.03 64.79
N ALA A 796 -35.34 45.78 63.80
CA ALA A 796 -36.14 46.98 64.03
C ALA A 796 -37.41 46.99 63.18
N LYS A 797 -38.54 47.32 63.81
CA LYS A 797 -39.87 47.40 63.19
C LYS A 797 -40.53 48.75 63.47
N PRO A 798 -40.42 49.76 62.58
CA PRO A 798 -41.09 51.05 62.73
C PRO A 798 -42.61 50.94 62.47
N SER A 799 -43.39 51.75 63.19
CA SER A 799 -44.86 51.81 63.27
C SER A 799 -45.62 51.27 62.03
N GLY A 800 -46.14 50.04 62.13
CA GLY A 800 -47.08 49.44 61.16
C GLY A 800 -46.49 48.72 59.93
N LYS A 801 -45.16 48.58 59.80
CA LYS A 801 -44.51 47.86 58.68
C LYS A 801 -43.85 46.53 59.12
N ASN A 802 -43.70 45.55 58.22
CA ASN A 802 -43.05 44.26 58.52
C ASN A 802 -41.52 44.38 58.70
N VAL A 803 -40.95 43.47 59.51
CA VAL A 803 -39.53 43.45 59.96
C VAL A 803 -38.55 43.43 58.78
N LYS A 804 -37.51 44.27 58.83
CA LYS A 804 -36.44 44.29 57.81
C LYS A 804 -35.06 44.47 58.46
N LYS A 805 -34.03 43.81 57.89
CA LYS A 805 -32.61 44.00 58.26
C LYS A 805 -32.22 45.48 58.13
N LEU A 806 -31.30 45.96 58.97
CA LEU A 806 -30.93 47.38 59.12
C LEU A 806 -30.57 48.10 57.79
N SER A 807 -30.12 47.36 56.77
CA SER A 807 -29.81 47.86 55.44
C SER A 807 -31.01 48.29 54.60
N LEU A 808 -32.23 47.86 54.96
CA LEU A 808 -33.47 48.04 54.19
C LEU A 808 -34.41 49.11 54.79
N LEU A 809 -33.95 49.84 55.81
CA LEU A 809 -34.67 50.95 56.44
C LEU A 809 -34.36 52.29 55.75
N SER A 810 -35.25 53.27 55.89
CA SER A 810 -35.01 54.64 55.40
C SER A 810 -33.78 55.25 56.08
N GLY A 811 -33.05 56.14 55.41
CA GLY A 811 -31.82 56.75 55.92
C GLY A 811 -31.94 57.34 57.32
N GLY A 812 -33.03 58.06 57.61
CA GLY A 812 -33.31 58.60 58.95
C GLY A 812 -33.70 57.54 60.00
N GLU A 813 -34.43 56.48 59.60
CA GLU A 813 -34.82 55.38 60.50
C GLU A 813 -33.61 54.53 60.89
N ARG A 814 -32.67 54.31 59.97
CA ARG A 814 -31.42 53.60 60.24
C ARG A 814 -30.53 54.35 61.24
N SER A 815 -30.39 55.66 61.07
CA SER A 815 -29.61 56.49 62.00
C SER A 815 -30.25 56.52 63.40
N LEU A 816 -31.57 56.64 63.50
CA LEU A 816 -32.26 56.64 64.79
C LEU A 816 -32.21 55.26 65.49
N THR A 817 -32.26 54.17 64.74
CA THR A 817 -32.11 52.80 65.27
C THR A 817 -30.69 52.55 65.79
N ALA A 818 -29.66 53.04 65.07
CA ALA A 818 -28.27 52.94 65.51
C ALA A 818 -28.02 53.79 66.78
N LEU A 819 -28.59 55.00 66.85
CA LEU A 819 -28.57 55.82 68.05
C LEU A 819 -29.27 55.10 69.22
N ALA A 820 -30.44 54.52 69.00
CA ALA A 820 -31.14 53.74 70.04
C ALA A 820 -30.27 52.60 70.60
N TYR A 821 -29.52 51.90 69.74
CA TYR A 821 -28.57 50.86 70.15
C TYR A 821 -27.40 51.42 70.95
N LEU A 822 -26.75 52.48 70.45
CA LEU A 822 -25.64 53.12 71.17
C LEU A 822 -26.06 53.60 72.56
N PHE A 823 -27.22 54.25 72.66
CA PHE A 823 -27.75 54.69 73.94
C PHE A 823 -28.17 53.53 74.86
N ALA A 824 -28.63 52.40 74.31
CA ALA A 824 -28.89 51.20 75.11
C ALA A 824 -27.59 50.61 75.72
N VAL A 825 -26.49 50.62 74.95
CA VAL A 825 -25.16 50.25 75.44
C VAL A 825 -24.70 51.24 76.51
N PHE A 826 -24.84 52.55 76.25
CA PHE A 826 -24.48 53.61 77.20
C PHE A 826 -25.28 53.55 78.50
N ARG A 827 -26.54 53.10 78.48
CA ARG A 827 -27.32 52.93 79.72
C ARG A 827 -26.91 51.71 80.52
N SER A 828 -26.55 50.62 79.85
CA SER A 828 -26.02 49.42 80.52
C SER A 828 -24.64 49.66 81.14
N ARG A 829 -23.83 50.54 80.52
CA ARG A 829 -22.52 50.97 81.07
C ARG A 829 -22.38 52.50 81.05
N PRO A 830 -22.95 53.20 82.05
CA PRO A 830 -22.94 54.65 82.08
C PRO A 830 -21.52 55.19 82.20
N SER A 831 -21.13 56.05 81.24
CA SER A 831 -19.92 56.85 81.29
C SER A 831 -20.23 58.26 81.80
N PRO A 832 -19.27 58.94 82.45
CA PRO A 832 -19.51 60.26 83.06
C PRO A 832 -19.92 61.35 82.07
N PHE A 833 -19.47 61.25 80.81
CA PHE A 833 -19.87 62.15 79.74
C PHE A 833 -19.87 61.44 78.39
N TYR A 834 -20.64 61.96 77.45
CA TYR A 834 -20.68 61.50 76.06
C TYR A 834 -20.52 62.70 75.12
N VAL A 835 -19.75 62.51 74.05
CA VAL A 835 -19.56 63.51 72.99
C VAL A 835 -20.21 62.99 71.72
N MET A 836 -21.06 63.80 71.10
CA MET A 836 -21.77 63.48 69.87
C MET A 836 -21.50 64.57 68.86
N ASP A 837 -20.96 64.21 67.70
CA ASP A 837 -20.60 65.16 66.64
C ASP A 837 -21.49 64.95 65.41
N GLU A 838 -22.32 65.95 65.10
CA GLU A 838 -23.27 66.01 63.97
C GLU A 838 -24.15 64.76 63.78
N VAL A 839 -24.45 64.04 64.86
CA VAL A 839 -25.19 62.77 64.83
C VAL A 839 -26.62 62.92 64.29
N GLU A 840 -27.16 64.13 64.36
CA GLU A 840 -28.50 64.49 63.91
C GLU A 840 -28.57 65.04 62.49
N ALA A 841 -27.44 65.22 61.79
CA ALA A 841 -27.39 65.81 60.45
C ALA A 841 -28.23 65.07 59.39
N ALA A 842 -28.48 63.77 59.63
CA ALA A 842 -29.29 62.92 58.76
C ALA A 842 -30.75 62.72 59.24
N LEU A 843 -31.19 63.43 60.29
CA LEU A 843 -32.54 63.33 60.85
C LEU A 843 -33.46 64.43 60.31
N ASP A 844 -34.70 64.08 60.00
CA ASP A 844 -35.75 65.05 59.68
C ASP A 844 -36.32 65.70 60.95
N ASP A 845 -37.12 66.77 60.81
CA ASP A 845 -37.69 67.51 61.94
C ASP A 845 -38.44 66.64 62.97
N VAL A 846 -39.09 65.57 62.52
CA VAL A 846 -39.87 64.65 63.36
C VAL A 846 -38.96 63.70 64.13
N ASN A 847 -37.94 63.13 63.47
CA ASN A 847 -36.98 62.24 64.12
C ASN A 847 -35.96 63.00 64.96
N LEU A 848 -35.67 64.25 64.61
CA LEU A 848 -34.88 65.16 65.45
C LEU A 848 -35.59 65.42 66.78
N HIS A 849 -36.90 65.67 66.76
CA HIS A 849 -37.67 65.82 68.01
C HIS A 849 -37.63 64.55 68.88
N ARG A 850 -37.69 63.36 68.26
CA ARG A 850 -37.56 62.07 68.97
C ARG A 850 -36.17 61.89 69.57
N PHE A 851 -35.12 62.19 68.82
CA PHE A 851 -33.74 62.18 69.30
C PHE A 851 -33.55 63.13 70.48
N LEU A 852 -34.07 64.37 70.41
CA LEU A 852 -34.00 65.32 71.51
C LEU A 852 -34.76 64.85 72.76
N GLY A 853 -35.87 64.13 72.59
CA GLY A 853 -36.55 63.47 73.70
C GLY A 853 -35.67 62.45 74.42
N LEU A 854 -34.89 61.66 73.67
CA LEU A 854 -33.97 60.68 74.22
C LEU A 854 -32.74 61.34 74.86
N VAL A 855 -32.17 62.38 74.24
CA VAL A 855 -31.12 63.23 74.84
C VAL A 855 -31.59 63.83 76.16
N ASN A 856 -32.84 64.30 76.23
CA ASN A 856 -33.41 64.89 77.44
C ASN A 856 -33.60 63.87 78.57
N GLU A 857 -33.98 62.62 78.28
CA GLU A 857 -34.04 61.56 79.29
C GLU A 857 -32.63 61.26 79.86
N PHE A 858 -31.65 61.07 78.98
CA PHE A 858 -30.27 60.74 79.35
C PHE A 858 -29.51 61.88 80.02
N ARG A 859 -29.91 63.13 79.79
CA ARG A 859 -29.34 64.32 80.44
C ARG A 859 -29.39 64.23 81.98
N SER A 860 -30.37 63.51 82.54
CA SER A 860 -30.46 63.31 83.99
C SER A 860 -29.43 62.31 84.55
N GLU A 861 -28.86 61.46 83.69
CA GLU A 861 -27.97 60.36 84.06
C GLU A 861 -26.49 60.65 83.67
N ALA A 862 -26.22 61.41 82.60
CA ALA A 862 -24.86 61.71 82.14
C ALA A 862 -24.72 63.09 81.47
N GLN A 863 -23.50 63.63 81.44
CA GLN A 863 -23.20 64.89 80.73
C GLN A 863 -23.11 64.66 79.22
N LEU A 864 -23.89 65.41 78.44
CA LEU A 864 -23.94 65.30 76.98
C LEU A 864 -23.33 66.54 76.32
N ILE A 865 -22.30 66.35 75.50
CA ILE A 865 -21.69 67.39 74.66
C ILE A 865 -22.08 67.09 73.22
N VAL A 866 -22.96 67.91 72.65
CA VAL A 866 -23.44 67.74 71.27
C VAL A 866 -22.89 68.86 70.40
N VAL A 867 -22.13 68.51 69.38
CA VAL A 867 -21.69 69.42 68.32
C VAL A 867 -22.72 69.33 67.20
N SER A 868 -23.38 70.45 66.91
CA SER A 868 -24.53 70.50 66.00
C SER A 868 -24.58 71.84 65.28
N HIS A 869 -25.11 71.85 64.05
CA HIS A 869 -25.55 73.06 63.34
C HIS A 869 -27.09 73.20 63.31
N GLN A 870 -27.83 72.26 63.90
CA GLN A 870 -29.29 72.24 63.92
C GLN A 870 -29.84 73.11 65.05
N LYS A 871 -30.66 74.11 64.69
CA LYS A 871 -31.22 75.08 65.65
C LYS A 871 -32.01 74.41 66.79
N ARG A 872 -32.83 73.40 66.48
CA ARG A 872 -33.62 72.69 67.50
C ARG A 872 -32.76 71.91 68.51
N THR A 873 -31.62 71.37 68.08
CA THR A 873 -30.66 70.71 68.98
C THR A 873 -29.97 71.72 69.87
N MET A 874 -29.60 72.88 69.31
CA MET A 874 -29.03 73.98 70.08
C MET A 874 -30.02 74.50 71.14
N GLU A 875 -31.30 74.62 70.80
CA GLU A 875 -32.36 75.07 71.71
C GLU A 875 -32.58 74.13 72.90
N ALA A 876 -32.33 72.82 72.73
CA ALA A 876 -32.45 71.83 73.80
C ALA A 876 -31.24 71.81 74.76
N GLY A 877 -30.12 72.46 74.39
CA GLY A 877 -28.90 72.48 75.18
C GLY A 877 -28.94 73.51 76.31
N ASP A 878 -28.36 73.18 77.47
CA ASP A 878 -28.23 74.12 78.59
C ASP A 878 -27.17 75.20 78.38
N VAL A 879 -26.10 74.81 77.68
CA VAL A 879 -24.93 75.66 77.39
C VAL A 879 -24.57 75.43 75.94
N LEU A 880 -24.51 76.50 75.16
CA LEU A 880 -24.03 76.52 73.80
C LEU A 880 -22.58 76.98 73.76
N LEU A 881 -21.74 76.18 73.11
CA LEU A 881 -20.34 76.51 72.84
C LEU A 881 -20.19 76.78 71.34
N GLY A 882 -20.14 78.05 70.95
CA GLY A 882 -19.93 78.47 69.57
C GLY A 882 -18.45 78.61 69.23
N VAL A 883 -18.01 78.04 68.11
CA VAL A 883 -16.65 78.22 67.61
C VAL A 883 -16.66 79.24 66.47
N THR A 884 -15.89 80.33 66.60
CA THR A 884 -15.77 81.37 65.57
C THR A 884 -14.33 81.49 65.08
N MET A 885 -14.14 81.74 63.79
CA MET A 885 -12.82 81.96 63.18
C MET A 885 -12.63 83.44 62.83
N GLN A 886 -11.57 84.04 63.35
CA GLN A 886 -11.14 85.37 62.92
C GLN A 886 -10.32 85.29 61.61
N PRO A 887 -10.40 86.28 60.68
CA PRO A 887 -9.64 86.26 59.43
C PRO A 887 -8.14 86.33 59.75
N GLY A 888 -7.41 85.23 59.55
CA GLY A 888 -5.99 85.12 59.91
C GLY A 888 -5.55 83.84 60.64
N GLY A 889 -6.45 82.86 60.82
CA GLY A 889 -6.04 81.45 60.91
C GLY A 889 -5.97 80.78 62.29
N SER A 890 -6.79 81.16 63.27
CA SER A 890 -7.06 80.28 64.44
C SER A 890 -8.51 80.41 64.95
N SER A 891 -9.12 79.27 65.32
CA SER A 891 -10.50 79.17 65.82
C SER A 891 -10.57 79.49 67.33
N LYS A 892 -11.54 80.32 67.76
CA LYS A 892 -11.78 80.69 69.17
C LYS A 892 -13.15 80.19 69.63
N VAL A 893 -13.22 79.64 70.84
CA VAL A 893 -14.47 79.13 71.45
C VAL A 893 -15.13 80.23 72.28
N VAL A 894 -16.44 80.41 72.11
CA VAL A 894 -17.32 81.31 72.85
C VAL A 894 -18.40 80.46 73.52
N SER A 895 -18.75 80.75 74.77
CA SER A 895 -19.79 80.02 75.51
C SER A 895 -20.97 80.92 75.87
N GLU A 896 -22.19 80.46 75.63
CA GLU A 896 -23.44 81.11 76.02
C GLU A 896 -24.33 80.09 76.77
N ARG A 897 -25.00 80.51 77.85
CA ARG A 897 -25.89 79.64 78.62
C ARG A 897 -27.34 79.92 78.21
N VAL A 898 -28.03 78.92 77.66
CA VAL A 898 -29.39 79.08 77.14
C VAL A 898 -30.35 78.95 78.32
N ASN A 899 -30.91 80.08 78.75
CA ASN A 899 -31.96 80.09 79.75
C ASN A 899 -33.30 79.77 79.06
N ALA A 900 -33.94 78.66 79.44
CA ALA A 900 -35.31 78.38 79.05
C ALA A 900 -36.25 79.47 79.60
N ALA A 901 -36.85 80.25 78.71
CA ALA A 901 -38.15 80.88 78.93
C ALA A 901 -39.21 79.86 78.49
N ASN A 902 -40.21 79.62 79.35
CA ASN A 902 -41.35 78.70 79.20
C ASN A 902 -41.74 78.31 77.76
#